data_AF-A0A846DZS1-F1
#
_entry.id   AF-A0A846DZS1-F1
#
_cell.length_a   1.000
_cell.length_b   1.000
_cell.length_c   1.000
_cell.angle_alpha   90.00
_cell.angle_beta   90.00
_cell.angle_gamma   90.00
#
_symmetry.space_group_name_H-M   'P 1'
#
loop_
_entity.id
_entity.type
_entity.pdbx_description
1 polymer ?
#
loop_
_entity_poly.entity_id
_entity_poly.type
_entity_poly.pdbx_seq_one_letter_code
_entity_poly.pdbx_strand_id
1 'polypeptide(L)'
;MKNRHSFTRKPSATELADGAGLKIPVFDLSLSDGKTKGRYQAEPEVLRNSMLELLFEPEELKSLVIVKPDPDDTREDPLKSVDFGDDIPRRVTFSSGKNVYFAAQELSAKLLSIFATQPDHACRYGSLLVSSCTQGAQLLDSSEDNQTLKVKIVDSQSDNFKEIALAKTWQTGDCHGKISPALAQQLGATHNRPFQFRMAWLNEWSREDCRTPEISFLAKGTLLPDAELTDNSGYDIILDRSSIKGVDKKQLADLIPCGDYELPQAVLGNRGNAKVTEYENSWQFSIWYSEDAIQADIVPATQAAAQNLASLQKNCIQLAKFLVEQHDKKAAFRQTADDTETEFNELGNDQTKRHESRLISILRNDKLGQLLDFPKVVDFMQEQLAKKWKDLAIKGAIHHGSAMAQPCEDLLPGTIIAPHLRHGTEVIVTRYPIVSKDNIRRYTVNNKQKPEFTRYKGCVFIRPDQAMQHHQCDFDGDQLVVTPASRLPHIAQETRFANEEHEYEAIEKRPKVDYTQATDTEGKRKYTKLRQIAVAIAKNKIGWVATLIGRVQSSAPEPGQPEALFNQRKQKLLGQLFDALQIEVDSPKSATRLEDYHPTLLEAAKKWSQQHPCYLFDFKDDSRLYKSVPLPTEDSTAISAIAKVAVNPAWEPTRLKSRHRDEFRYLFSPPSDLDERETWEKHYLSWAQDVKERYRERMGEIYQLHGDNPTNLKEAVSKLYESLRSDVAEAFPNSQERFLAASAMWHLETTNPNLDVPRKAGKELSRQLEIEFHLESDYQQLHSALPKDTYILSVPFEEFIRDDSSKIVRDKQRKPLGQDLAGQWKERLDSKNIEYEATLHPSLPMVNFALLDPSNRLIEALEKRYGNNTNDIDSLNLTYRDGLGRTQDISSRIVAPTEYTWLESQHQTPKAALVLNLFTDEICQQLQNFRFDRAELIGQKHNAFKDVDFSRQEWSGQKFAFEVGSFSSSDLRYDGSPIVLLDGKPLAMFSANSPKLPIGTIFEATIEPSSKGNSLLLSIDSKSVQFSHTVEPQIEDEVIAKKVRSPHQSQRNSQLKNKIDRPDSLEVSQLLKEVIYRFYEQTGETEFAIGDWSVKIKEVRNNLRCWVKDEDDTPVFAADLKTGSIVKELSSSNCEKFMAQVLDITPEQAKKEVAEAQI
;
A
#
# COMPACT_ATOMS: atom_id res chain seq x y z
N MET A 1 -25.83 -33.95 31.50
CA MET A 1 -26.23 -34.57 30.22
C MET A 1 -25.59 -33.78 29.10
N LYS A 2 -24.91 -34.46 28.17
CA LYS A 2 -24.10 -33.88 27.09
C LYS A 2 -25.00 -33.33 25.97
N ASN A 3 -25.04 -32.01 25.78
CA ASN A 3 -25.44 -31.42 24.49
C ASN A 3 -24.15 -31.09 23.71
N ARG A 4 -23.66 -32.07 22.96
CA ARG A 4 -22.77 -31.81 21.82
C ARG A 4 -23.67 -31.43 20.65
N HIS A 5 -23.78 -30.15 20.33
CA HIS A 5 -24.20 -29.76 18.99
C HIS A 5 -22.97 -29.81 18.09
N SER A 6 -22.88 -30.82 17.22
CA SER A 6 -22.00 -30.77 16.06
C SER A 6 -22.65 -29.83 15.05
N PHE A 7 -22.31 -28.55 15.12
CA PHE A 7 -22.56 -27.63 14.01
C PHE A 7 -21.43 -27.80 13.00
N THR A 8 -21.43 -28.90 12.24
CA THR A 8 -20.74 -28.91 10.95
C THR A 8 -21.68 -28.23 9.97
N ARG A 9 -21.43 -26.95 9.68
CA ARG A 9 -22.15 -26.19 8.65
C ARG A 9 -22.07 -26.99 7.33
N LYS A 10 -23.20 -27.14 6.63
CA LYS A 10 -23.14 -27.45 5.20
C LYS A 10 -22.38 -26.31 4.51
N PRO A 11 -21.37 -26.57 3.66
CA PRO A 11 -20.65 -25.50 2.99
C PRO A 11 -21.64 -24.58 2.26
N SER A 12 -21.42 -23.27 2.32
CA SER A 12 -22.18 -22.36 1.46
C SER A 12 -21.89 -22.78 0.02
N ALA A 13 -22.91 -23.21 -0.71
CA ALA A 13 -22.74 -23.54 -2.11
C ALA A 13 -22.33 -22.29 -2.89
N THR A 14 -21.62 -22.49 -4.01
CA THR A 14 -21.40 -21.43 -4.99
C THR A 14 -22.75 -20.85 -5.41
N GLU A 15 -22.87 -19.52 -5.38
CA GLU A 15 -24.11 -18.81 -5.72
C GLU A 15 -23.80 -17.59 -6.59
N LEU A 16 -24.76 -17.22 -7.45
CA LEU A 16 -24.78 -15.92 -8.11
C LEU A 16 -25.22 -14.87 -7.08
N ALA A 17 -24.39 -13.86 -6.85
CA ALA A 17 -24.77 -12.74 -6.01
C ALA A 17 -25.70 -11.78 -6.78
N ASP A 18 -26.77 -11.29 -6.15
CA ASP A 18 -27.68 -10.28 -6.73
C ASP A 18 -26.88 -9.08 -7.29
N GLY A 19 -26.78 -9.03 -8.62
CA GLY A 19 -26.10 -7.98 -9.38
C GLY A 19 -24.56 -7.92 -9.27
N ALA A 20 -23.84 -8.94 -8.80
CA ALA A 20 -22.44 -8.75 -8.34
C ALA A 20 -21.41 -9.90 -8.57
N GLY A 21 -21.70 -10.95 -9.35
CA GLY A 21 -20.74 -12.01 -9.73
C GLY A 21 -20.82 -13.33 -8.95
N LEU A 22 -20.00 -14.30 -9.35
CA LEU A 22 -19.91 -15.67 -8.81
C LEU A 22 -19.12 -15.74 -7.50
N LYS A 23 -19.79 -16.13 -6.41
CA LYS A 23 -19.16 -16.37 -5.11
C LYS A 23 -18.66 -17.82 -5.02
N ILE A 24 -17.35 -18.01 -4.97
CA ILE A 24 -16.74 -19.35 -4.81
C ILE A 24 -16.20 -19.51 -3.39
N PRO A 25 -16.57 -20.58 -2.66
CA PRO A 25 -16.02 -20.89 -1.35
C PRO A 25 -14.50 -21.10 -1.40
N VAL A 26 -13.79 -20.58 -0.39
CA VAL A 26 -12.33 -20.73 -0.25
C VAL A 26 -12.01 -21.66 0.91
N PHE A 27 -11.39 -22.80 0.62
CA PHE A 27 -10.88 -23.76 1.59
C PHE A 27 -9.37 -23.57 1.74
N ASP A 28 -8.92 -23.20 2.93
CA ASP A 28 -7.52 -22.89 3.19
C ASP A 28 -6.89 -24.01 4.01
N LEU A 29 -5.96 -24.77 3.41
CA LEU A 29 -5.31 -25.92 4.03
C LEU A 29 -4.35 -25.55 5.16
N SER A 30 -3.97 -24.27 5.26
CA SER A 30 -3.14 -23.77 6.34
C SER A 30 -3.92 -23.47 7.62
N LEU A 31 -5.26 -23.47 7.56
CA LEU A 31 -6.14 -23.33 8.72
C LEU A 31 -6.42 -24.72 9.32
N SER A 32 -6.39 -24.86 10.65
CA SER A 32 -6.71 -26.13 11.33
C SER A 32 -7.50 -25.89 12.61
N ASP A 33 -8.44 -26.79 12.91
CA ASP A 33 -9.21 -26.83 14.16
C ASP A 33 -8.66 -27.87 15.17
N GLY A 34 -7.46 -28.40 14.92
CA GLY A 34 -6.83 -29.44 15.73
C GLY A 34 -7.36 -30.87 15.47
N LYS A 35 -8.39 -31.05 14.62
CA LYS A 35 -8.93 -32.38 14.26
C LYS A 35 -8.88 -32.66 12.76
N THR A 36 -9.01 -31.62 11.93
CA THR A 36 -8.98 -31.70 10.47
C THR A 36 -7.96 -30.70 9.90
N LYS A 37 -7.32 -31.06 8.79
CA LYS A 37 -6.40 -30.16 8.06
C LYS A 37 -7.23 -29.37 7.04
N GLY A 38 -7.28 -28.05 7.23
CA GLY A 38 -8.00 -27.11 6.38
C GLY A 38 -9.35 -26.64 6.94
N ARG A 39 -9.74 -25.40 6.64
CA ARG A 39 -11.07 -24.84 6.96
C ARG A 39 -11.53 -23.87 5.88
N TYR A 40 -12.85 -23.70 5.73
CA TYR A 40 -13.40 -22.63 4.90
C TYR A 40 -13.14 -21.26 5.52
N GLN A 41 -12.72 -20.30 4.70
CA GLN A 41 -12.63 -18.88 5.07
C GLN A 41 -14.03 -18.30 5.29
N ALA A 42 -14.14 -17.24 6.10
CA ALA A 42 -15.42 -16.60 6.39
C ALA A 42 -16.03 -15.93 5.15
N GLU A 43 -15.17 -15.39 4.28
CA GLU A 43 -15.54 -14.67 3.06
C GLU A 43 -15.20 -15.52 1.82
N PRO A 44 -16.15 -15.74 0.89
CA PRO A 44 -15.87 -16.38 -0.39
C PRO A 44 -15.04 -15.46 -1.30
N GLU A 45 -14.43 -16.04 -2.33
CA GLU A 45 -13.86 -15.27 -3.44
C GLU A 45 -14.97 -14.90 -4.41
N VAL A 46 -15.10 -13.61 -4.75
CA VAL A 46 -16.11 -13.15 -5.70
C VAL A 46 -15.44 -12.94 -7.05
N LEU A 47 -15.66 -13.87 -7.97
CA LEU A 47 -15.32 -13.66 -9.37
C LEU A 47 -16.39 -12.78 -10.01
N ARG A 48 -15.96 -11.83 -10.83
CA ARG A 48 -16.86 -10.97 -11.59
C ARG A 48 -16.41 -10.92 -13.02
N ASN A 49 -17.37 -10.83 -13.94
CA ASN A 49 -17.13 -10.54 -15.34
C ASN A 49 -16.19 -11.56 -16.01
N SER A 50 -16.23 -12.82 -15.59
CA SER A 50 -15.31 -13.86 -16.06
C SER A 50 -15.94 -14.71 -17.17
N MET A 51 -15.14 -15.43 -17.96
CA MET A 51 -15.68 -16.35 -18.96
C MET A 51 -16.37 -17.55 -18.32
N LEU A 52 -15.90 -17.99 -17.14
CA LEU A 52 -16.43 -19.15 -16.44
C LEU A 52 -17.93 -19.04 -16.15
N GLU A 53 -18.40 -17.83 -15.82
CA GLU A 53 -19.81 -17.52 -15.53
C GLU A 53 -20.74 -17.69 -16.74
N LEU A 54 -20.20 -17.65 -17.96
CA LEU A 54 -20.96 -17.75 -19.21
C LEU A 54 -20.81 -19.09 -19.90
N LEU A 55 -19.82 -19.88 -19.50
CA LEU A 55 -19.57 -21.21 -20.06
C LEU A 55 -20.46 -22.29 -19.43
N PHE A 56 -21.02 -22.04 -18.25
CA PHE A 56 -21.76 -23.03 -17.47
C PHE A 56 -22.94 -22.40 -16.75
N GLU A 57 -23.99 -23.20 -16.54
CA GLU A 57 -25.12 -22.76 -15.73
C GLU A 57 -24.71 -22.62 -14.25
N PRO A 58 -25.30 -21.68 -13.50
CA PRO A 58 -24.96 -21.45 -12.08
C PRO A 58 -25.10 -22.70 -11.21
N GLU A 59 -26.07 -23.55 -11.53
CA GLU A 59 -26.31 -24.83 -10.87
C GLU A 59 -25.15 -25.82 -11.05
N GLU A 60 -24.48 -25.79 -12.20
CA GLU A 60 -23.33 -26.67 -12.50
C GLU A 60 -22.10 -26.26 -11.67
N LEU A 61 -21.95 -24.96 -11.41
CA LEU A 61 -20.82 -24.38 -10.68
C LEU A 61 -20.90 -24.58 -9.15
N LYS A 62 -22.01 -25.11 -8.61
CA LYS A 62 -22.23 -25.34 -7.17
C LYS A 62 -21.16 -26.19 -6.49
N SER A 63 -20.51 -27.09 -7.23
CA SER A 63 -19.47 -27.96 -6.70
C SER A 63 -18.07 -27.34 -6.67
N LEU A 64 -17.89 -26.16 -7.27
CA LEU A 64 -16.60 -25.49 -7.40
C LEU A 64 -16.13 -24.93 -6.06
N VAL A 65 -14.87 -25.19 -5.71
CA VAL A 65 -14.22 -24.69 -4.48
C VAL A 65 -12.79 -24.26 -4.81
N ILE A 66 -12.36 -23.12 -4.29
CA ILE A 66 -10.96 -22.69 -4.34
C ILE A 66 -10.23 -23.30 -3.16
N VAL A 67 -9.11 -23.97 -3.42
CA VAL A 67 -8.22 -24.50 -2.39
C VAL A 67 -6.94 -23.69 -2.38
N LYS A 68 -6.57 -23.16 -1.21
CA LYS A 68 -5.28 -22.54 -0.95
C LYS A 68 -4.34 -23.59 -0.33
N PRO A 69 -3.28 -24.01 -1.05
CA PRO A 69 -2.30 -24.93 -0.49
C PRO A 69 -1.60 -24.33 0.73
N ASP A 70 -1.27 -25.18 1.69
CA ASP A 70 -0.43 -24.83 2.82
C ASP A 70 1.02 -24.60 2.33
N PRO A 71 1.57 -23.36 2.42
CA PRO A 71 2.89 -23.05 1.85
C PRO A 71 4.02 -23.81 2.55
N ASP A 72 3.83 -24.19 3.81
CA ASP A 72 4.80 -24.93 4.61
C ASP A 72 4.75 -26.45 4.34
N ASP A 73 3.79 -26.92 3.54
CA ASP A 73 3.67 -28.32 3.19
C ASP A 73 4.67 -28.69 2.08
N THR A 74 5.74 -29.38 2.49
CA THR A 74 6.85 -29.80 1.63
C THR A 74 6.61 -31.12 0.92
N ARG A 75 5.46 -31.79 1.16
CA ARG A 75 5.12 -33.03 0.46
C ARG A 75 5.05 -32.78 -1.04
N GLU A 76 5.37 -33.80 -1.83
CA GLU A 76 5.26 -33.75 -3.29
C GLU A 76 3.82 -33.51 -3.78
N ASP A 77 2.85 -33.87 -2.95
CA ASP A 77 1.43 -33.86 -3.28
C ASP A 77 0.58 -33.46 -2.06
N PRO A 78 0.65 -32.19 -1.65
CA PRO A 78 0.02 -31.71 -0.41
C PRO A 78 -1.52 -31.66 -0.52
N LEU A 79 -2.03 -31.65 -1.75
CA LEU A 79 -3.45 -31.58 -2.09
C LEU A 79 -4.10 -32.97 -2.24
N LYS A 80 -3.42 -34.04 -1.81
CA LYS A 80 -3.98 -35.38 -1.80
C LYS A 80 -4.98 -35.55 -0.67
N SER A 81 -6.16 -36.09 -0.99
CA SER A 81 -7.21 -36.44 -0.01
C SER A 81 -7.69 -35.26 0.84
N VAL A 82 -7.93 -34.10 0.22
CA VAL A 82 -8.58 -32.97 0.87
C VAL A 82 -10.00 -33.37 1.29
N ASP A 83 -10.31 -33.21 2.57
CA ASP A 83 -11.65 -33.42 3.13
C ASP A 83 -12.38 -32.07 3.22
N PHE A 84 -13.47 -31.95 2.47
CA PHE A 84 -14.29 -30.73 2.41
C PHE A 84 -15.46 -30.75 3.42
N GLY A 85 -15.65 -31.84 4.17
CA GLY A 85 -16.67 -31.94 5.22
C GLY A 85 -18.12 -32.01 4.73
N ASP A 86 -18.35 -32.29 3.44
CA ASP A 86 -19.67 -32.28 2.80
C ASP A 86 -19.99 -33.51 1.96
N ASP A 87 -19.17 -34.57 2.09
CA ASP A 87 -19.28 -35.84 1.37
C ASP A 87 -19.26 -35.72 -0.17
N ILE A 88 -18.95 -34.56 -0.74
CA ILE A 88 -18.85 -34.36 -2.19
C ILE A 88 -17.39 -34.63 -2.62
N PRO A 89 -17.12 -35.70 -3.39
CA PRO A 89 -15.78 -35.97 -3.86
C PRO A 89 -15.38 -34.96 -4.94
N ARG A 90 -14.34 -34.17 -4.66
CA ARG A 90 -13.80 -33.17 -5.60
C ARG A 90 -12.39 -33.50 -6.07
N ARG A 91 -12.04 -33.02 -7.26
CA ARG A 91 -10.70 -33.13 -7.85
C ARG A 91 -10.25 -31.81 -8.46
N VAL A 92 -8.94 -31.61 -8.54
CA VAL A 92 -8.33 -30.46 -9.22
C VAL A 92 -8.78 -30.43 -10.67
N THR A 93 -9.23 -29.27 -11.12
CA THR A 93 -9.71 -29.06 -12.48
C THR A 93 -8.94 -27.97 -13.23
N PHE A 94 -8.45 -26.93 -12.56
CA PHE A 94 -7.49 -25.96 -13.10
C PHE A 94 -6.82 -25.17 -11.96
N SER A 95 -5.85 -24.31 -12.28
CA SER A 95 -5.24 -23.37 -11.32
C SER A 95 -5.12 -21.96 -11.89
N SER A 96 -5.10 -20.97 -11.00
CA SER A 96 -4.80 -19.57 -11.30
C SER A 96 -3.91 -19.00 -10.19
N GLY A 97 -2.65 -18.68 -10.50
CA GLY A 97 -1.68 -18.23 -9.51
C GLY A 97 -1.53 -19.22 -8.35
N LYS A 98 -1.80 -18.75 -7.12
CA LYS A 98 -1.77 -19.56 -5.89
C LYS A 98 -3.09 -20.30 -5.60
N ASN A 99 -4.14 -20.03 -6.35
CA ASN A 99 -5.47 -20.63 -6.18
C ASN A 99 -5.59 -21.91 -7.02
N VAL A 100 -6.04 -23.00 -6.40
CA VAL A 100 -6.28 -24.28 -7.08
C VAL A 100 -7.78 -24.59 -7.05
N TYR A 101 -8.38 -24.81 -8.22
CA TYR A 101 -9.82 -25.00 -8.32
C TYR A 101 -10.18 -26.48 -8.30
N PHE A 102 -11.09 -26.84 -7.41
CA PHE A 102 -11.62 -28.19 -7.21
C PHE A 102 -13.09 -28.24 -7.61
N ALA A 103 -13.49 -29.31 -8.29
CA ALA A 103 -14.87 -29.53 -8.71
C ALA A 103 -15.27 -31.00 -8.58
N ALA A 104 -16.57 -31.27 -8.49
CA ALA A 104 -17.10 -32.64 -8.57
C ALA A 104 -16.80 -33.27 -9.93
N GLN A 105 -16.95 -34.59 -10.02
CA GLN A 105 -16.53 -35.38 -11.19
C GLN A 105 -17.10 -34.84 -12.52
N GLU A 106 -18.38 -34.52 -12.57
CA GLU A 106 -19.08 -34.05 -13.77
C GLU A 106 -18.55 -32.70 -14.25
N LEU A 107 -18.63 -31.65 -13.41
CA LEU A 107 -18.11 -30.32 -13.74
C LEU A 107 -16.62 -30.36 -14.10
N SER A 108 -15.83 -31.14 -13.36
CA SER A 108 -14.41 -31.29 -13.64
C SER A 108 -14.14 -31.94 -15.00
N ALA A 109 -14.98 -32.90 -15.44
CA ALA A 109 -14.83 -33.50 -16.77
C ALA A 109 -15.12 -32.49 -17.88
N LYS A 110 -16.16 -31.65 -17.71
CA LYS A 110 -16.48 -30.58 -18.66
C LYS A 110 -15.37 -29.53 -18.75
N LEU A 111 -14.87 -29.03 -17.61
CA LEU A 111 -13.78 -28.06 -17.60
C LEU A 111 -12.48 -28.60 -18.22
N LEU A 112 -12.16 -29.88 -17.98
CA LEU A 112 -10.97 -30.51 -18.54
C LEU A 112 -11.09 -30.85 -20.03
N SER A 113 -12.31 -30.89 -20.60
CA SER A 113 -12.50 -31.17 -22.03
C SER A 113 -11.89 -30.08 -22.91
N ILE A 114 -11.86 -28.83 -22.43
CA ILE A 114 -11.19 -27.68 -23.06
C ILE A 114 -9.68 -27.94 -23.23
N PHE A 115 -9.11 -28.80 -22.38
CA PHE A 115 -7.69 -29.15 -22.34
C PHE A 115 -7.43 -30.61 -22.76
N ALA A 116 -8.32 -31.21 -23.55
CA ALA A 116 -8.31 -32.65 -23.82
C ALA A 116 -7.02 -33.18 -24.45
N THR A 117 -6.38 -32.40 -25.34
CA THR A 117 -5.11 -32.80 -25.98
C THR A 117 -3.92 -32.71 -25.03
N GLN A 118 -4.00 -31.85 -24.01
CA GLN A 118 -2.91 -31.64 -23.08
C GLN A 118 -3.40 -31.21 -21.67
N PRO A 119 -3.68 -32.16 -20.76
CA PRO A 119 -4.32 -31.83 -19.48
C PRO A 119 -3.56 -30.84 -18.59
N ASP A 120 -2.22 -30.77 -18.63
CA ASP A 120 -1.46 -29.80 -17.82
C ASP A 120 -1.70 -28.34 -18.25
N HIS A 121 -2.24 -28.12 -19.45
CA HIS A 121 -2.71 -26.79 -19.86
C HIS A 121 -3.81 -26.24 -18.94
N ALA A 122 -4.57 -27.09 -18.26
CA ALA A 122 -5.53 -26.64 -17.26
C ALA A 122 -4.83 -25.87 -16.12
N CYS A 123 -3.60 -26.20 -15.77
CA CYS A 123 -2.86 -25.45 -14.75
C CYS A 123 -2.10 -24.25 -15.34
N ARG A 124 -1.69 -24.32 -16.61
CA ARG A 124 -0.89 -23.27 -17.30
C ARG A 124 -1.75 -22.13 -17.87
N TYR A 125 -2.98 -22.43 -18.26
CA TYR A 125 -3.90 -21.51 -18.93
C TYR A 125 -5.29 -21.47 -18.26
N GLY A 126 -5.47 -22.13 -17.12
CA GLY A 126 -6.71 -22.13 -16.35
C GLY A 126 -7.13 -20.74 -15.86
N SER A 127 -6.18 -19.84 -15.63
CA SER A 127 -6.44 -18.45 -15.26
C SER A 127 -7.35 -17.73 -16.26
N LEU A 128 -7.30 -18.08 -17.55
CA LEU A 128 -8.12 -17.45 -18.58
C LEU A 128 -9.63 -17.61 -18.30
N LEU A 129 -10.05 -18.69 -17.64
CA LEU A 129 -11.46 -18.92 -17.30
C LEU A 129 -11.96 -17.91 -16.25
N VAL A 130 -11.08 -17.49 -15.35
CA VAL A 130 -11.44 -16.72 -14.15
C VAL A 130 -10.97 -15.25 -14.18
N SER A 131 -10.20 -14.85 -15.21
CA SER A 131 -9.82 -13.45 -15.40
C SER A 131 -11.04 -12.55 -15.64
N SER A 132 -11.15 -11.46 -14.87
CA SER A 132 -12.25 -10.48 -14.99
C SER A 132 -12.14 -9.59 -16.24
N CYS A 133 -13.24 -9.39 -16.96
CA CYS A 133 -13.34 -8.48 -18.10
C CYS A 133 -13.92 -7.11 -17.68
N THR A 134 -13.51 -6.03 -18.34
CA THR A 134 -13.83 -4.63 -17.94
C THR A 134 -15.33 -4.34 -17.93
N GLN A 135 -16.11 -4.91 -18.85
CA GLN A 135 -17.57 -4.78 -18.93
C GLN A 135 -18.32 -6.12 -18.86
N GLY A 136 -17.67 -7.19 -18.39
CA GLY A 136 -18.18 -8.56 -18.58
C GLY A 136 -17.58 -9.23 -19.81
N ALA A 137 -17.49 -10.56 -19.78
CA ALA A 137 -17.49 -11.32 -21.01
C ALA A 137 -18.92 -11.33 -21.59
N GLN A 138 -19.06 -11.66 -22.87
CA GLN A 138 -20.35 -11.79 -23.54
C GLN A 138 -20.45 -13.17 -24.20
N LEU A 139 -21.61 -13.79 -24.06
CA LEU A 139 -22.00 -14.92 -24.88
C LEU A 139 -22.59 -14.35 -26.18
N LEU A 140 -21.95 -14.63 -27.30
CA LEU A 140 -22.44 -14.35 -28.63
C LEU A 140 -23.18 -15.61 -29.08
N ASP A 141 -24.49 -15.56 -29.25
CA ASP A 141 -25.32 -16.71 -29.62
C ASP A 141 -26.20 -16.41 -30.84
N SER A 142 -25.88 -17.06 -31.95
CA SER A 142 -26.64 -16.97 -33.20
C SER A 142 -28.09 -17.46 -33.10
N SER A 143 -28.48 -18.15 -32.01
CA SER A 143 -29.88 -18.53 -31.79
C SER A 143 -30.80 -17.31 -31.60
N GLU A 144 -30.25 -16.16 -31.21
CA GLU A 144 -31.01 -14.93 -30.95
C GLU A 144 -31.32 -14.12 -32.22
N ASP A 145 -30.38 -14.05 -33.17
CA ASP A 145 -30.45 -13.17 -34.35
C ASP A 145 -30.09 -13.85 -35.69
N ASN A 146 -29.76 -15.14 -35.66
CA ASN A 146 -29.34 -15.96 -36.78
C ASN A 146 -28.04 -15.46 -37.47
N GLN A 147 -27.17 -14.75 -36.74
CA GLN A 147 -25.85 -14.33 -37.20
C GLN A 147 -24.74 -15.10 -36.47
N THR A 148 -23.96 -15.89 -37.21
CA THR A 148 -22.79 -16.59 -36.67
C THR A 148 -21.59 -15.64 -36.60
N LEU A 149 -20.72 -15.84 -35.60
CA LEU A 149 -19.47 -15.08 -35.50
C LEU A 149 -18.49 -15.57 -36.57
N LYS A 150 -18.12 -14.69 -37.50
CA LYS A 150 -17.22 -15.01 -38.61
C LYS A 150 -15.78 -14.76 -38.22
N VAL A 151 -15.00 -15.84 -38.13
CA VAL A 151 -13.61 -15.80 -37.67
C VAL A 151 -12.67 -16.28 -38.78
N LYS A 152 -11.65 -15.49 -39.10
CA LYS A 152 -10.53 -15.93 -39.94
C LYS A 152 -9.34 -16.30 -39.06
N ILE A 153 -8.78 -17.49 -39.27
CA ILE A 153 -7.59 -17.97 -38.57
C ILE A 153 -6.41 -18.02 -39.56
N VAL A 154 -5.32 -17.32 -39.21
CA VAL A 154 -4.07 -17.25 -39.98
C VAL A 154 -2.88 -17.64 -39.09
N ASP A 155 -1.68 -17.80 -39.63
CA ASP A 155 -0.51 -18.21 -38.85
C ASP A 155 0.78 -17.54 -39.32
N SER A 156 1.20 -16.54 -38.56
CA SER A 156 2.46 -15.80 -38.75
C SER A 156 3.71 -16.62 -38.42
N GLN A 157 3.58 -17.78 -37.76
CA GLN A 157 4.67 -18.65 -37.35
C GLN A 157 4.70 -19.97 -38.15
N SER A 158 3.93 -20.06 -39.24
CA SER A 158 3.82 -21.26 -40.06
C SER A 158 5.12 -21.58 -40.81
N ASP A 159 5.46 -22.86 -40.98
CA ASP A 159 6.50 -23.29 -41.92
C ASP A 159 6.09 -23.04 -43.39
N ASN A 160 4.82 -22.77 -43.65
CA ASN A 160 4.31 -22.46 -44.98
C ASN A 160 4.40 -20.96 -45.27
N PHE A 161 5.29 -20.58 -46.20
CA PHE A 161 5.48 -19.19 -46.63
C PHE A 161 4.19 -18.49 -47.10
N LYS A 162 3.22 -19.24 -47.66
CA LYS A 162 1.92 -18.66 -48.06
C LYS A 162 1.09 -18.23 -46.86
N GLU A 163 1.11 -19.00 -45.77
CA GLU A 163 0.40 -18.66 -44.53
C GLU A 163 1.05 -17.46 -43.84
N ILE A 164 2.39 -17.38 -43.81
CA ILE A 164 3.11 -16.20 -43.31
C ILE A 164 2.73 -14.96 -44.12
N ALA A 165 2.73 -15.06 -45.46
CA ALA A 165 2.34 -13.94 -46.33
C ALA A 165 0.87 -13.53 -46.12
N LEU A 166 -0.01 -14.49 -45.85
CA LEU A 166 -1.42 -14.22 -45.54
C LEU A 166 -1.55 -13.49 -44.19
N ALA A 167 -0.90 -13.98 -43.13
CA ALA A 167 -0.86 -13.32 -41.83
C ALA A 167 -0.38 -11.86 -41.93
N LYS A 168 0.68 -11.63 -42.73
CA LYS A 168 1.17 -10.27 -43.03
C LYS A 168 0.15 -9.41 -43.75
N THR A 169 -0.61 -9.98 -44.69
CA THR A 169 -1.68 -9.27 -45.42
C THR A 169 -2.79 -8.83 -44.47
N TRP A 170 -3.14 -9.67 -43.49
CA TRP A 170 -4.11 -9.35 -42.44
C TRP A 170 -3.52 -8.58 -41.25
N GLN A 171 -2.22 -8.22 -41.33
CA GLN A 171 -1.50 -7.50 -40.29
C GLN A 171 -1.64 -8.13 -38.90
N THR A 172 -1.60 -9.47 -38.83
CA THR A 172 -1.59 -10.24 -37.58
C THR A 172 -0.16 -10.55 -37.14
N GLY A 173 0.00 -11.13 -35.95
CA GLY A 173 1.30 -11.55 -35.42
C GLY A 173 1.12 -12.39 -34.16
N ASP A 174 2.21 -12.67 -33.43
CA ASP A 174 2.18 -13.47 -32.21
C ASP A 174 1.18 -12.91 -31.18
N CYS A 175 0.08 -13.63 -30.97
CA CYS A 175 -1.06 -13.28 -30.13
C CYS A 175 -1.74 -11.93 -30.48
N HIS A 176 -1.64 -11.47 -31.74
CA HIS A 176 -2.24 -10.24 -32.22
C HIS A 176 -3.25 -10.48 -33.36
N GLY A 177 -4.43 -9.88 -33.26
CA GLY A 177 -5.51 -10.00 -34.25
C GLY A 177 -6.23 -8.68 -34.53
N LYS A 178 -7.22 -8.75 -35.44
CA LYS A 178 -8.10 -7.65 -35.82
C LYS A 178 -9.55 -7.96 -35.43
N ILE A 179 -10.34 -6.93 -35.18
CA ILE A 179 -11.76 -7.06 -34.85
C ILE A 179 -12.58 -5.96 -35.55
N SER A 180 -13.83 -6.27 -35.89
CA SER A 180 -14.77 -5.26 -36.37
C SER A 180 -15.00 -4.19 -35.30
N PRO A 181 -14.99 -2.90 -35.65
CA PRO A 181 -15.30 -1.84 -34.71
C PRO A 181 -16.68 -1.99 -34.04
N ALA A 182 -17.66 -2.57 -34.75
CA ALA A 182 -18.99 -2.85 -34.21
C ALA A 182 -18.94 -3.88 -33.07
N LEU A 183 -18.31 -5.04 -33.30
CA LEU A 183 -18.16 -6.06 -32.25
C LEU A 183 -17.27 -5.57 -31.11
N ALA A 184 -16.20 -4.84 -31.41
CA ALA A 184 -15.36 -4.22 -30.40
C ALA A 184 -16.18 -3.29 -29.47
N GLN A 185 -17.05 -2.45 -30.05
CA GLN A 185 -17.94 -1.58 -29.29
C GLN A 185 -18.93 -2.38 -28.43
N GLN A 186 -19.48 -3.46 -28.97
CA GLN A 186 -20.38 -4.37 -28.22
C GLN A 186 -19.69 -4.91 -26.97
N LEU A 187 -18.40 -5.26 -27.05
CA LEU A 187 -17.57 -5.73 -25.93
C LEU A 187 -17.07 -4.61 -25.00
N GLY A 188 -17.56 -3.38 -25.16
CA GLY A 188 -17.13 -2.23 -24.36
C GLY A 188 -15.73 -1.70 -24.71
N ALA A 189 -15.18 -2.07 -25.87
CA ALA A 189 -13.93 -1.51 -26.35
C ALA A 189 -14.12 -0.16 -27.05
N THR A 190 -13.07 0.65 -27.08
CA THR A 190 -13.07 1.92 -27.83
C THR A 190 -12.57 1.68 -29.25
N HIS A 191 -13.30 2.15 -30.26
CA HIS A 191 -12.98 1.95 -31.69
C HIS A 191 -11.56 2.34 -32.13
N ASN A 192 -10.84 3.17 -31.36
CA ASN A 192 -9.48 3.60 -31.66
C ASN A 192 -8.45 3.15 -30.61
N ARG A 193 -8.74 2.08 -29.87
CA ARG A 193 -7.82 1.50 -28.89
C ARG A 193 -7.75 -0.01 -29.11
N PRO A 194 -6.55 -0.59 -29.24
CA PRO A 194 -6.42 -2.02 -29.09
C PRO A 194 -6.84 -2.41 -27.67
N PHE A 195 -7.21 -3.68 -27.48
CA PHE A 195 -7.54 -4.19 -26.16
C PHE A 195 -7.12 -5.64 -26.02
N GLN A 196 -6.84 -6.05 -24.78
CA GLN A 196 -6.56 -7.43 -24.49
C GLN A 196 -7.88 -8.21 -24.43
N PHE A 197 -7.94 -9.37 -25.09
CA PHE A 197 -9.15 -10.19 -25.13
C PHE A 197 -8.98 -11.56 -24.48
N ARG A 198 -10.11 -12.15 -24.12
CA ARG A 198 -10.25 -13.55 -23.72
C ARG A 198 -11.40 -14.15 -24.53
N MET A 199 -11.20 -15.33 -25.08
CA MET A 199 -12.21 -16.04 -25.84
C MET A 199 -12.26 -17.51 -25.43
N ALA A 200 -13.44 -18.09 -25.44
CA ALA A 200 -13.66 -19.52 -25.27
C ALA A 200 -14.67 -20.02 -26.31
N TRP A 201 -14.41 -21.22 -26.82
CA TRP A 201 -15.32 -21.92 -27.73
C TRP A 201 -15.39 -23.39 -27.34
N LEU A 202 -16.61 -23.93 -27.29
CA LEU A 202 -16.88 -25.33 -26.96
C LEU A 202 -17.33 -26.08 -28.22
N ASN A 203 -16.78 -27.27 -28.44
CA ASN A 203 -17.12 -28.10 -29.60
C ASN A 203 -18.58 -28.57 -29.63
N GLU A 204 -19.25 -28.62 -28.47
CA GLU A 204 -20.69 -28.89 -28.36
C GLU A 204 -21.57 -27.79 -28.97
N TRP A 205 -21.01 -26.61 -29.25
CA TRP A 205 -21.71 -25.51 -29.96
C TRP A 205 -21.61 -25.61 -31.49
N SER A 206 -21.03 -26.69 -32.01
CA SER A 206 -20.97 -26.94 -33.45
C SER A 206 -22.36 -27.18 -34.04
N ARG A 207 -22.54 -26.78 -35.31
CA ARG A 207 -23.73 -27.07 -36.11
C ARG A 207 -23.31 -27.65 -37.46
N GLU A 208 -24.10 -28.57 -38.00
CA GLU A 208 -23.79 -29.29 -39.26
C GLU A 208 -23.64 -28.36 -40.47
N ASP A 209 -24.29 -27.19 -40.45
CA ASP A 209 -24.26 -26.19 -41.52
C ASP A 209 -23.09 -25.20 -41.43
N CYS A 210 -22.31 -25.22 -40.35
CA CYS A 210 -21.24 -24.27 -40.07
C CYS A 210 -19.86 -24.95 -40.11
N ARG A 211 -18.84 -24.26 -40.64
CA ARG A 211 -17.45 -24.70 -40.49
C ARG A 211 -16.94 -24.27 -39.11
N THR A 212 -16.87 -25.20 -38.17
CA THR A 212 -16.34 -24.99 -36.82
C THR A 212 -15.04 -25.78 -36.57
N PRO A 213 -14.23 -25.41 -35.55
CA PRO A 213 -13.07 -26.20 -35.15
C PRO A 213 -13.44 -27.60 -34.65
N GLU A 214 -12.50 -28.56 -34.70
CA GLU A 214 -12.77 -29.94 -34.27
C GLU A 214 -12.72 -30.13 -32.74
N ILE A 215 -12.15 -29.16 -32.03
CA ILE A 215 -11.90 -29.23 -30.59
C ILE A 215 -12.20 -27.90 -29.89
N SER A 216 -12.69 -27.99 -28.65
CA SER A 216 -12.84 -26.84 -27.75
C SER A 216 -11.49 -26.16 -27.51
N PHE A 217 -11.48 -24.85 -27.38
CA PHE A 217 -10.25 -24.09 -27.14
C PHE A 217 -10.49 -22.80 -26.36
N LEU A 218 -9.41 -22.26 -25.81
CA LEU A 218 -9.35 -20.90 -25.29
C LEU A 218 -8.50 -20.06 -26.22
N ALA A 219 -8.75 -18.75 -26.30
CA ALA A 219 -7.83 -17.83 -26.96
C ALA A 219 -7.60 -16.59 -26.12
N LYS A 220 -6.39 -16.03 -26.27
CA LYS A 220 -5.97 -14.79 -25.64
C LYS A 220 -5.05 -14.02 -26.57
N GLY A 221 -5.03 -12.71 -26.42
CA GLY A 221 -4.13 -11.85 -27.17
C GLY A 221 -4.58 -10.39 -27.13
N THR A 222 -4.17 -9.63 -28.14
CA THR A 222 -4.68 -8.28 -28.40
C THR A 222 -5.51 -8.23 -29.68
N LEU A 223 -6.60 -7.46 -29.65
CA LEU A 223 -7.40 -7.15 -30.83
C LEU A 223 -7.33 -5.65 -31.14
N LEU A 224 -7.04 -5.32 -32.40
CA LEU A 224 -7.07 -3.96 -32.91
C LEU A 224 -8.32 -3.75 -33.76
N PRO A 225 -9.20 -2.79 -33.42
CA PRO A 225 -10.34 -2.45 -34.26
C PRO A 225 -9.91 -1.95 -35.65
N ASP A 226 -10.37 -2.60 -36.72
CA ASP A 226 -10.03 -2.24 -38.10
C ASP A 226 -11.10 -2.71 -39.11
N ALA A 227 -11.96 -1.79 -39.56
CA ALA A 227 -13.04 -2.10 -40.50
C ALA A 227 -12.57 -2.51 -41.91
N GLU A 228 -11.38 -2.08 -42.34
CA GLU A 228 -10.88 -2.40 -43.68
C GLU A 228 -10.50 -3.89 -43.79
N LEU A 229 -9.88 -4.41 -42.73
CA LEU A 229 -9.50 -5.81 -42.65
C LEU A 229 -10.64 -6.71 -42.16
N THR A 230 -11.68 -6.18 -41.53
CA THR A 230 -12.77 -6.98 -40.96
C THR A 230 -14.07 -6.81 -41.73
N ASP A 231 -14.88 -5.80 -41.41
CA ASP A 231 -16.20 -5.55 -42.01
C ASP A 231 -16.16 -5.58 -43.55
N ASN A 232 -15.23 -4.84 -44.16
CA ASN A 232 -15.10 -4.74 -45.62
C ASN A 232 -14.65 -6.06 -46.28
N SER A 233 -14.09 -6.97 -45.48
CA SER A 233 -13.64 -8.30 -45.90
C SER A 233 -14.59 -9.42 -45.47
N GLY A 234 -15.68 -9.10 -44.76
CA GLY A 234 -16.73 -10.04 -44.34
C GLY A 234 -16.41 -10.86 -43.08
N TYR A 235 -15.49 -10.42 -42.23
CA TYR A 235 -15.12 -11.09 -40.98
C TYR A 235 -15.39 -10.20 -39.77
N ASP A 236 -15.75 -10.81 -38.65
CA ASP A 236 -15.87 -10.11 -37.36
C ASP A 236 -14.53 -10.08 -36.62
N ILE A 237 -13.77 -11.18 -36.70
CA ILE A 237 -12.48 -11.33 -36.03
C ILE A 237 -11.48 -12.00 -36.96
N ILE A 238 -10.24 -11.52 -36.94
CA ILE A 238 -9.10 -12.21 -37.53
C ILE A 238 -8.12 -12.53 -36.42
N LEU A 239 -7.82 -13.82 -36.24
CA LEU A 239 -6.92 -14.33 -35.22
C LEU A 239 -5.69 -14.97 -35.84
N ASP A 240 -4.54 -14.67 -35.26
CA ASP A 240 -3.36 -15.50 -35.43
C ASP A 240 -3.49 -16.77 -34.58
N ARG A 241 -3.11 -17.93 -35.12
CA ARG A 241 -3.20 -19.24 -34.47
C ARG A 241 -2.41 -19.29 -33.17
N SER A 242 -1.34 -18.49 -33.04
CA SER A 242 -0.60 -18.32 -31.79
C SER A 242 -1.48 -17.84 -30.63
N SER A 243 -2.62 -17.18 -30.89
CA SER A 243 -3.59 -16.73 -29.87
C SER A 243 -4.32 -17.90 -29.19
N ILE A 244 -4.40 -19.06 -29.86
CA ILE A 244 -5.12 -20.24 -29.38
C ILE A 244 -4.30 -20.95 -28.29
N LYS A 245 -4.96 -21.27 -27.18
CA LYS A 245 -4.43 -21.93 -25.98
C LYS A 245 -5.31 -23.12 -25.60
N GLY A 246 -4.77 -24.01 -24.78
CA GLY A 246 -5.46 -25.22 -24.31
C GLY A 246 -5.30 -26.43 -25.21
N VAL A 247 -4.89 -26.24 -26.47
CA VAL A 247 -4.58 -27.31 -27.42
C VAL A 247 -3.06 -27.53 -27.53
N ASP A 248 -2.62 -28.78 -27.60
CA ASP A 248 -1.22 -29.15 -27.88
C ASP A 248 -0.75 -28.52 -29.20
N LYS A 249 0.38 -27.80 -29.16
CA LYS A 249 0.96 -27.12 -30.33
C LYS A 249 1.21 -28.07 -31.50
N LYS A 250 1.55 -29.34 -31.25
CA LYS A 250 1.84 -30.33 -32.30
C LYS A 250 0.59 -30.78 -33.04
N GLN A 251 -0.58 -30.68 -32.40
CA GLN A 251 -1.87 -31.10 -32.96
C GLN A 251 -2.70 -29.90 -33.44
N LEU A 252 -2.29 -28.68 -33.09
CA LEU A 252 -3.06 -27.46 -33.34
C LEU A 252 -3.33 -27.23 -34.83
N ALA A 253 -2.35 -27.48 -35.71
CA ALA A 253 -2.52 -27.29 -37.15
C ALA A 253 -3.54 -28.26 -37.78
N ASP A 254 -3.66 -29.46 -37.21
CA ASP A 254 -4.57 -30.50 -37.70
C ASP A 254 -5.99 -30.29 -37.17
N LEU A 255 -6.13 -29.97 -35.87
CA LEU A 255 -7.42 -29.79 -35.20
C LEU A 255 -8.06 -28.42 -35.47
N ILE A 256 -7.24 -27.40 -35.69
CA ILE A 256 -7.67 -26.03 -35.97
C ILE A 256 -6.81 -25.46 -37.12
N PRO A 257 -7.01 -25.95 -38.36
CA PRO A 257 -6.28 -25.46 -39.52
C PRO A 257 -6.58 -23.98 -39.81
N CYS A 258 -5.68 -23.31 -40.54
CA CYS A 258 -5.97 -21.96 -41.03
C CYS A 258 -7.16 -21.96 -41.99
N GLY A 259 -7.95 -20.90 -41.95
CA GLY A 259 -9.15 -20.78 -42.78
C GLY A 259 -10.25 -19.93 -42.14
N ASP A 260 -11.42 -20.06 -42.75
CA ASP A 260 -12.62 -19.30 -42.41
C ASP A 260 -13.55 -20.18 -41.58
N TYR A 261 -14.05 -19.63 -40.49
CA TYR A 261 -14.90 -20.29 -39.51
C TYR A 261 -16.16 -19.48 -39.24
N GLU A 262 -17.25 -20.20 -38.98
CA GLU A 262 -18.51 -19.63 -38.52
C GLU A 262 -18.83 -20.26 -37.18
N LEU A 263 -18.75 -19.48 -36.10
CA LEU A 263 -18.98 -19.96 -34.74
C LEU A 263 -20.41 -19.60 -34.32
N PRO A 264 -21.32 -20.59 -34.16
CA PRO A 264 -22.70 -20.32 -33.77
C PRO A 264 -22.83 -19.73 -32.36
N GLN A 265 -21.93 -20.15 -31.46
CA GLN A 265 -21.79 -19.58 -30.14
C GLN A 265 -20.31 -19.32 -29.84
N ALA A 266 -20.01 -18.26 -29.10
CA ALA A 266 -18.68 -18.00 -28.55
C ALA A 266 -18.78 -17.12 -27.30
N VAL A 267 -17.90 -17.35 -26.32
CA VAL A 267 -17.72 -16.42 -25.21
C VAL A 267 -16.52 -15.54 -25.52
N LEU A 268 -16.69 -14.22 -25.49
CA LEU A 268 -15.65 -13.24 -25.78
C LEU A 268 -15.71 -12.10 -24.78
N GLY A 269 -14.55 -11.67 -24.27
CA GLY A 269 -14.46 -10.63 -23.27
C GLY A 269 -13.31 -9.66 -23.50
N ASN A 270 -13.56 -8.38 -23.24
CA ASN A 270 -12.55 -7.33 -23.20
C ASN A 270 -11.90 -7.29 -21.81
N ARG A 271 -10.67 -7.77 -21.70
CA ARG A 271 -9.91 -7.77 -20.45
C ARG A 271 -9.49 -6.36 -20.04
N GLY A 272 -9.09 -5.53 -21.01
CA GLY A 272 -8.67 -4.15 -20.79
C GLY A 272 -8.33 -3.42 -22.08
N ASN A 273 -8.90 -2.22 -22.24
CA ASN A 273 -8.53 -1.30 -23.31
C ASN A 273 -7.11 -0.75 -23.10
N ALA A 274 -6.36 -0.61 -24.19
CA ALA A 274 -5.07 0.05 -24.18
C ALA A 274 -5.19 1.49 -23.63
N LYS A 275 -4.37 1.80 -22.64
CA LYS A 275 -4.29 3.11 -21.99
C LYS A 275 -2.82 3.44 -21.81
N VAL A 276 -2.51 4.74 -21.92
CA VAL A 276 -1.24 5.21 -21.38
C VAL A 276 -1.42 5.21 -19.86
N THR A 277 -0.64 4.39 -19.18
CA THR A 277 -0.66 4.31 -17.72
C THR A 277 0.64 4.83 -17.15
N GLU A 278 0.54 5.33 -15.93
CA GLU A 278 1.69 5.74 -15.15
C GLU A 278 2.25 4.53 -14.40
N TYR A 279 3.56 4.34 -14.46
CA TYR A 279 4.28 3.21 -13.88
C TYR A 279 5.30 3.74 -12.87
N GLU A 280 5.20 3.31 -11.61
CA GLU A 280 6.17 3.67 -10.56
C GLU A 280 7.58 3.18 -10.94
N ASN A 281 8.61 3.99 -10.75
CA ASN A 281 9.98 3.53 -10.91
C ASN A 281 10.27 2.34 -9.97
N SER A 282 11.30 1.56 -10.32
CA SER A 282 11.73 0.40 -9.55
C SER A 282 13.25 0.41 -9.42
N TRP A 283 13.75 -0.09 -8.29
CA TRP A 283 15.18 -0.32 -8.10
C TRP A 283 15.78 -1.16 -9.24
N GLN A 284 15.01 -2.06 -9.87
CA GLN A 284 15.47 -2.85 -11.03
C GLN A 284 15.89 -2.00 -12.24
N PHE A 285 15.34 -0.79 -12.38
CA PHE A 285 15.76 0.15 -13.40
C PHE A 285 17.00 0.93 -12.92
N SER A 286 16.96 1.47 -11.71
CA SER A 286 18.00 2.34 -11.18
C SER A 286 19.36 1.66 -10.95
N ILE A 287 19.42 0.35 -10.67
CA ILE A 287 20.69 -0.37 -10.39
C ILE A 287 21.70 -0.38 -11.55
N TRP A 288 21.28 0.01 -12.76
CA TRP A 288 22.12 -0.03 -13.97
C TRP A 288 22.85 1.28 -14.27
N TYR A 289 22.60 2.32 -13.48
CA TYR A 289 23.05 3.69 -13.74
C TYR A 289 24.01 4.19 -12.67
N SER A 290 24.86 5.14 -13.05
CA SER A 290 25.82 5.76 -12.13
C SER A 290 25.13 6.57 -11.03
N GLU A 291 25.86 6.83 -9.95
CA GLU A 291 25.39 7.72 -8.88
C GLU A 291 25.09 9.12 -9.43
N ASP A 292 25.93 9.67 -10.30
CA ASP A 292 25.75 10.99 -10.91
C ASP A 292 24.45 11.08 -11.71
N ALA A 293 24.14 10.07 -12.53
CA ALA A 293 22.91 10.03 -13.31
C ALA A 293 21.66 9.93 -12.41
N ILE A 294 21.71 9.10 -11.35
CA ILE A 294 20.63 8.96 -10.37
C ILE A 294 20.41 10.28 -9.60
N GLN A 295 21.49 10.93 -9.17
CA GLN A 295 21.43 12.20 -8.45
C GLN A 295 20.88 13.33 -9.32
N ALA A 296 21.21 13.36 -10.61
CA ALA A 296 20.72 14.40 -11.50
C ALA A 296 19.24 14.20 -11.89
N ASP A 297 18.83 12.96 -12.19
CA ASP A 297 17.52 12.70 -12.82
C ASP A 297 16.44 12.21 -11.84
N ILE A 298 16.79 11.53 -10.73
CA ILE A 298 15.81 10.90 -9.82
C ILE A 298 15.71 11.63 -8.47
N VAL A 299 16.83 12.04 -7.89
CA VAL A 299 16.90 12.66 -6.56
C VAL A 299 16.04 13.94 -6.43
N PRO A 300 16.01 14.88 -7.40
CA PRO A 300 15.30 16.15 -7.20
C PRO A 300 13.79 15.98 -6.96
N ALA A 301 13.12 15.17 -7.78
CA ALA A 301 11.69 14.86 -7.60
C ALA A 301 11.45 14.09 -6.30
N THR A 302 12.36 13.19 -5.96
CA THR A 302 12.27 12.39 -4.73
C THR A 302 12.41 13.25 -3.47
N GLN A 303 13.28 14.24 -3.49
CA GLN A 303 13.49 15.17 -2.38
C GLN A 303 12.24 16.03 -2.15
N ALA A 304 11.60 16.52 -3.21
CA ALA A 304 10.32 17.24 -3.10
C ALA A 304 9.22 16.36 -2.51
N ALA A 305 9.11 15.10 -2.96
CA ALA A 305 8.14 14.14 -2.41
C ALA A 305 8.42 13.80 -0.94
N ALA A 306 9.69 13.66 -0.55
CA ALA A 306 10.12 13.42 0.82
C ALA A 306 9.76 14.60 1.74
N GLN A 307 10.00 15.84 1.30
CA GLN A 307 9.61 17.05 2.04
C GLN A 307 8.09 17.17 2.23
N ASN A 308 7.31 16.81 1.21
CA ASN A 308 5.86 16.76 1.30
C ASN A 308 5.42 15.70 2.34
N LEU A 309 6.01 14.50 2.28
CA LEU A 309 5.69 13.42 3.23
C LEU A 309 6.03 13.80 4.68
N ALA A 310 7.16 14.46 4.91
CA ALA A 310 7.53 15.02 6.22
C ALA A 310 6.56 16.10 6.70
N SER A 311 5.98 16.88 5.79
CA SER A 311 4.97 17.88 6.12
C SER A 311 3.62 17.24 6.48
N LEU A 312 3.16 16.24 5.72
CA LEU A 312 1.93 15.48 5.99
C LEU A 312 1.96 14.78 7.35
N GLN A 313 3.12 14.28 7.78
CA GLN A 313 3.30 13.65 9.08
C GLN A 313 2.91 14.57 10.26
N LYS A 314 2.98 15.90 10.08
CA LYS A 314 2.65 16.88 11.13
C LYS A 314 1.14 17.02 11.37
N ASN A 315 0.29 16.48 10.50
CA ASN A 315 -1.17 16.54 10.61
C ASN A 315 -1.79 15.15 10.43
N CYS A 316 -2.25 14.54 11.54
CA CYS A 316 -2.78 13.17 11.52
C CYS A 316 -4.02 12.99 10.64
N ILE A 317 -4.88 14.01 10.52
CA ILE A 317 -6.08 13.96 9.67
C ILE A 317 -5.68 13.97 8.20
N GLN A 318 -4.78 14.89 7.81
CA GLN A 318 -4.28 14.95 6.44
C GLN A 318 -3.53 13.67 6.07
N LEU A 319 -2.71 13.14 6.99
CA LEU A 319 -2.05 11.86 6.81
C LEU A 319 -3.08 10.73 6.60
N ALA A 320 -4.12 10.62 7.43
CA ALA A 320 -5.15 9.60 7.27
C ALA A 320 -5.87 9.69 5.91
N LYS A 321 -6.24 10.91 5.47
CA LYS A 321 -6.84 11.15 4.16
C LYS A 321 -5.89 10.75 3.03
N PHE A 322 -4.64 11.18 3.09
CA PHE A 322 -3.61 10.81 2.14
C PHE A 322 -3.46 9.28 2.04
N LEU A 323 -3.41 8.56 3.17
CA LEU A 323 -3.29 7.10 3.16
C LEU A 323 -4.51 6.42 2.50
N VAL A 324 -5.72 6.91 2.74
CA VAL A 324 -6.94 6.40 2.08
C VAL A 324 -6.89 6.66 0.57
N GLU A 325 -6.54 7.88 0.14
CA GLU A 325 -6.45 8.24 -1.28
C GLU A 325 -5.39 7.40 -2.02
N GLN A 326 -4.25 7.17 -1.38
CA GLN A 326 -3.18 6.34 -1.94
C GLN A 326 -3.62 4.87 -2.11
N HIS A 327 -4.35 4.33 -1.13
CA HIS A 327 -4.93 3.00 -1.24
C HIS A 327 -5.97 2.93 -2.38
N ASP A 328 -6.82 3.94 -2.50
CA ASP A 328 -7.88 3.98 -3.52
C ASP A 328 -7.32 4.11 -4.94
N LYS A 329 -6.30 4.94 -5.15
CA LYS A 329 -5.54 5.03 -6.42
C LYS A 329 -5.00 3.66 -6.83
N LYS A 330 -4.42 2.92 -5.89
CA LYS A 330 -3.83 1.61 -6.13
C LYS A 330 -4.87 0.52 -6.39
N ALA A 331 -5.99 0.54 -5.67
CA ALA A 331 -7.09 -0.40 -5.88
C ALA A 331 -7.72 -0.22 -7.28
N ALA A 332 -7.89 1.02 -7.74
CA ALA A 332 -8.36 1.31 -9.09
C ALA A 332 -7.41 0.78 -10.18
N PHE A 333 -6.09 0.86 -9.95
CA PHE A 333 -5.09 0.32 -10.87
C PHE A 333 -5.13 -1.22 -10.95
N ARG A 334 -5.23 -1.91 -9.80
CA ARG A 334 -5.28 -3.39 -9.76
C ARG A 334 -6.49 -3.98 -10.46
N GLN A 335 -7.67 -3.37 -10.34
CA GLN A 335 -8.87 -3.81 -11.08
C GLN A 335 -8.67 -3.79 -12.61
N THR A 336 -7.76 -2.94 -13.10
CA THR A 336 -7.38 -2.88 -14.52
C THR A 336 -6.18 -3.75 -14.91
N ALA A 337 -5.42 -4.27 -13.93
CA ALA A 337 -4.08 -4.85 -14.15
C ALA A 337 -3.87 -6.27 -13.58
N ASP A 338 -4.87 -6.91 -12.97
CA ASP A 338 -4.73 -8.30 -12.49
C ASP A 338 -4.35 -9.26 -13.63
N ASP A 339 -3.05 -9.57 -13.70
CA ASP A 339 -2.34 -10.60 -14.49
C ASP A 339 -1.23 -10.09 -15.43
N THR A 340 -0.69 -8.87 -15.28
CA THR A 340 0.76 -8.74 -15.53
C THR A 340 1.48 -9.17 -14.26
N GLU A 341 2.32 -10.21 -14.36
CA GLU A 341 3.22 -10.77 -13.33
C GLU A 341 4.27 -9.77 -12.83
N THR A 342 3.96 -8.47 -12.83
CA THR A 342 4.79 -7.38 -12.34
C THR A 342 4.39 -6.89 -10.94
N GLU A 343 3.99 -7.80 -10.03
CA GLU A 343 4.14 -7.56 -8.59
C GLU A 343 5.57 -7.93 -8.14
N PHE A 344 6.59 -7.31 -8.75
CA PHE A 344 8.01 -7.56 -8.40
C PHE A 344 8.46 -6.95 -7.06
N ASN A 345 7.59 -6.21 -6.36
CA ASN A 345 7.95 -5.57 -5.08
C ASN A 345 6.84 -5.63 -4.02
N GLU A 346 5.76 -6.39 -4.23
CA GLU A 346 4.76 -6.60 -3.17
C GLU A 346 4.73 -8.06 -2.75
N LEU A 347 5.67 -8.42 -1.87
CA LEU A 347 5.58 -9.58 -0.96
C LEU A 347 4.40 -9.45 0.03
N GLY A 348 3.33 -8.73 -0.33
CA GLY A 348 2.09 -8.69 0.42
C GLY A 348 1.25 -9.89 0.05
N ASN A 349 1.22 -10.91 0.93
CA ASN A 349 0.21 -11.96 0.89
C ASN A 349 -1.20 -11.32 0.76
N ASP A 350 -2.10 -11.89 -0.04
CA ASP A 350 -3.48 -11.42 -0.22
C ASP A 350 -4.21 -11.18 1.12
N GLN A 351 -3.86 -11.96 2.14
CA GLN A 351 -4.36 -11.79 3.51
C GLN A 351 -3.91 -10.46 4.14
N THR A 352 -2.67 -10.02 3.89
CA THR A 352 -2.15 -8.71 4.33
C THR A 352 -2.87 -7.57 3.60
N LYS A 353 -3.14 -7.73 2.29
CA LYS A 353 -3.92 -6.76 1.50
C LYS A 353 -5.35 -6.61 2.04
N ARG A 354 -6.01 -7.72 2.44
CA ARG A 354 -7.33 -7.68 3.08
C ARG A 354 -7.30 -6.98 4.44
N HIS A 355 -6.30 -7.25 5.27
CA HIS A 355 -6.13 -6.56 6.56
C HIS A 355 -5.89 -5.05 6.38
N GLU A 356 -5.04 -4.65 5.44
CA GLU A 356 -4.81 -3.24 5.08
C GLU A 356 -6.13 -2.57 4.66
N SER A 357 -6.91 -3.21 3.78
CA SER A 357 -8.22 -2.71 3.34
C SER A 357 -9.19 -2.46 4.50
N ARG A 358 -9.18 -3.31 5.54
CA ARG A 358 -10.03 -3.15 6.73
C ARG A 358 -9.68 -1.90 7.55
N LEU A 359 -8.40 -1.70 7.85
CA LEU A 359 -7.97 -0.51 8.59
C LEU A 359 -8.09 0.78 7.75
N ILE A 360 -7.87 0.71 6.43
CA ILE A 360 -8.19 1.80 5.52
C ILE A 360 -9.69 2.12 5.55
N SER A 361 -10.56 1.12 5.65
CA SER A 361 -12.01 1.33 5.77
C SER A 361 -12.37 2.02 7.08
N ILE A 362 -11.69 1.71 8.18
CA ILE A 362 -11.82 2.45 9.43
C ILE A 362 -11.39 3.91 9.24
N LEU A 363 -10.20 4.18 8.68
CA LEU A 363 -9.74 5.56 8.41
C LEU A 363 -10.71 6.34 7.50
N ARG A 364 -11.26 5.68 6.47
CA ARG A 364 -12.23 6.28 5.53
C ARG A 364 -13.53 6.68 6.23
N ASN A 365 -13.97 5.89 7.21
CA ASN A 365 -15.21 6.13 7.95
C ASN A 365 -15.02 7.00 9.20
N ASP A 366 -13.80 7.16 9.70
CA ASP A 366 -13.47 8.00 10.85
C ASP A 366 -13.41 9.51 10.51
N LYS A 367 -14.52 10.05 10.03
CA LYS A 367 -14.62 11.44 9.54
C LYS A 367 -14.36 12.50 10.62
N LEU A 368 -14.52 12.13 11.90
CA LEU A 368 -14.35 13.02 13.05
C LEU A 368 -13.04 12.74 13.83
N GLY A 369 -12.18 11.88 13.30
CA GLY A 369 -10.88 11.55 13.90
C GLY A 369 -10.96 10.89 15.28
N GLN A 370 -12.02 10.14 15.57
CA GLN A 370 -12.28 9.50 16.86
C GLN A 370 -11.31 8.36 17.18
N LEU A 371 -10.72 7.73 16.16
CA LEU A 371 -9.80 6.60 16.30
C LEU A 371 -8.38 6.91 15.83
N LEU A 372 -8.06 8.14 15.41
CA LEU A 372 -6.72 8.48 14.91
C LEU A 372 -5.61 8.30 15.96
N ASP A 373 -5.94 8.42 17.25
CA ASP A 373 -5.00 8.15 18.35
C ASP A 373 -5.20 6.76 18.97
N PHE A 374 -6.06 5.91 18.38
CA PHE A 374 -6.31 4.56 18.89
C PHE A 374 -5.07 3.70 18.66
N PRO A 375 -4.56 2.93 19.66
CA PRO A 375 -3.26 2.27 19.58
C PRO A 375 -3.01 1.45 18.30
N LYS A 376 -3.96 0.63 17.85
CA LYS A 376 -3.78 -0.14 16.61
C LYS A 376 -3.89 0.70 15.34
N VAL A 377 -4.66 1.79 15.35
CA VAL A 377 -4.79 2.70 14.20
C VAL A 377 -3.51 3.53 14.06
N VAL A 378 -2.96 4.05 15.15
CA VAL A 378 -1.66 4.72 15.16
C VAL A 378 -0.56 3.81 14.62
N ASP A 379 -0.45 2.59 15.16
CA ASP A 379 0.51 1.58 14.69
C ASP A 379 0.39 1.30 13.20
N PHE A 380 -0.84 1.19 12.69
CA PHE A 380 -1.10 1.04 11.26
C PHE A 380 -0.68 2.26 10.44
N MET A 381 -1.01 3.48 10.88
CA MET A 381 -0.61 4.71 10.20
C MET A 381 0.92 4.85 10.17
N GLN A 382 1.61 4.50 11.26
CA GLN A 382 3.07 4.46 11.32
C GLN A 382 3.66 3.43 10.35
N GLU A 383 3.08 2.22 10.28
CA GLU A 383 3.49 1.18 9.31
C GLU A 383 3.31 1.65 7.85
N GLN A 384 2.17 2.28 7.53
CA GLN A 384 1.92 2.80 6.18
C GLN A 384 2.84 3.97 5.83
N LEU A 385 3.11 4.86 6.78
CA LEU A 385 4.03 5.97 6.59
C LEU A 385 5.47 5.48 6.36
N ALA A 386 5.94 4.52 7.19
CA ALA A 386 7.23 3.88 7.00
C ALA A 386 7.32 3.18 5.63
N LYS A 387 6.23 2.52 5.18
CA LYS A 387 6.17 1.94 3.82
C LYS A 387 6.33 3.00 2.73
N LYS A 388 5.70 4.17 2.87
CA LYS A 388 5.83 5.27 1.89
C LYS A 388 7.24 5.86 1.86
N TRP A 389 7.86 6.05 3.02
CA TRP A 389 9.27 6.44 3.11
C TRP A 389 10.20 5.42 2.45
N LYS A 390 9.96 4.13 2.72
CA LYS A 390 10.69 3.01 2.12
C LYS A 390 10.52 2.95 0.59
N ASP A 391 9.29 3.12 0.10
CA ASP A 391 9.01 3.20 -1.34
C ASP A 391 9.80 4.35 -1.97
N LEU A 392 9.80 5.56 -1.38
CA LEU A 392 10.61 6.69 -1.88
C LEU A 392 12.11 6.39 -1.87
N ALA A 393 12.64 5.78 -0.82
CA ALA A 393 14.07 5.48 -0.70
C ALA A 393 14.57 4.44 -1.71
N ILE A 394 13.71 3.47 -2.05
CA ILE A 394 14.07 2.34 -2.92
C ILE A 394 13.74 2.64 -4.39
N LYS A 395 12.60 3.30 -4.65
CA LYS A 395 12.07 3.53 -6.00
C LYS A 395 12.31 4.96 -6.49
N GLY A 396 12.41 5.94 -5.59
CA GLY A 396 12.31 7.36 -5.94
C GLY A 396 10.88 7.77 -6.31
N ALA A 397 10.70 9.06 -6.61
CA ALA A 397 9.40 9.65 -6.97
C ALA A 397 9.18 9.79 -8.50
N ILE A 398 10.03 9.16 -9.31
CA ILE A 398 9.89 9.19 -10.77
C ILE A 398 8.83 8.19 -11.21
N HIS A 399 8.01 8.64 -12.16
CA HIS A 399 7.01 7.82 -12.81
C HIS A 399 7.25 7.76 -14.31
N HIS A 400 7.14 6.57 -14.87
CA HIS A 400 7.30 6.31 -16.29
C HIS A 400 5.94 6.21 -16.97
N GLY A 401 5.89 6.50 -18.27
CA GLY A 401 4.71 6.15 -19.07
C GLY A 401 4.81 4.69 -19.51
N SER A 402 3.69 3.98 -19.59
CA SER A 402 3.60 2.68 -20.26
C SER A 402 2.48 2.65 -21.27
N ALA A 403 2.64 1.84 -22.31
CA ALA A 403 1.65 1.64 -23.36
C ALA A 403 1.65 0.19 -23.84
N MET A 404 0.50 -0.29 -24.29
CA MET A 404 0.36 -1.66 -24.81
C MET A 404 1.20 -1.84 -26.08
N ALA A 405 2.04 -2.87 -26.12
CA ALA A 405 2.85 -3.19 -27.28
C ALA A 405 1.96 -3.73 -28.41
N GLN A 406 2.21 -3.29 -29.64
CA GLN A 406 1.55 -3.78 -30.86
C GLN A 406 2.62 -4.06 -31.94
N PRO A 407 2.46 -5.12 -32.74
CA PRO A 407 3.46 -5.48 -33.74
C PRO A 407 3.40 -4.57 -34.98
N CYS A 408 4.57 -4.22 -35.53
CA CYS A 408 4.70 -3.63 -36.86
C CYS A 408 6.06 -4.00 -37.49
N GLU A 409 6.06 -4.96 -38.43
CA GLU A 409 7.29 -5.54 -39.01
C GLU A 409 8.12 -4.54 -39.84
N ASP A 410 7.45 -3.58 -40.47
CA ASP A 410 8.00 -2.70 -41.50
C ASP A 410 8.42 -1.33 -40.97
N LEU A 411 8.65 -1.22 -39.65
CA LEU A 411 9.32 -0.06 -39.04
C LEU A 411 10.83 -0.07 -39.31
N LEU A 412 11.43 1.11 -39.38
CA LEU A 412 12.88 1.24 -39.43
C LEU A 412 13.49 0.75 -38.10
N PRO A 413 14.60 -0.02 -38.14
CA PRO A 413 15.29 -0.43 -36.92
C PRO A 413 15.62 0.76 -36.01
N GLY A 414 15.35 0.63 -34.72
CA GLY A 414 15.59 1.68 -33.72
C GLY A 414 14.56 2.80 -33.71
N THR A 415 13.43 2.59 -34.39
CA THR A 415 12.26 3.48 -34.34
C THR A 415 11.04 2.76 -33.80
N ILE A 416 10.14 3.54 -33.19
CA ILE A 416 8.82 3.08 -32.75
C ILE A 416 7.75 4.06 -33.22
N ILE A 417 6.49 3.64 -33.23
CA ILE A 417 5.35 4.54 -33.37
C ILE A 417 4.63 4.62 -32.04
N ALA A 418 4.61 5.82 -31.46
CA ALA A 418 3.96 6.11 -30.19
C ALA A 418 3.02 7.30 -30.42
N PRO A 419 1.73 7.06 -30.73
CA PRO A 419 0.79 8.13 -31.10
C PRO A 419 0.60 9.21 -30.03
N HIS A 420 0.86 8.86 -28.76
CA HIS A 420 0.76 9.76 -27.62
C HIS A 420 2.00 10.65 -27.43
N LEU A 421 3.07 10.44 -28.20
CA LEU A 421 4.31 11.21 -28.17
C LEU A 421 4.52 11.97 -29.48
N ARG A 422 5.34 13.04 -29.42
CA ARG A 422 5.67 13.83 -30.60
C ARG A 422 6.63 13.05 -31.51
N HIS A 423 6.48 13.21 -32.81
CA HIS A 423 7.45 12.70 -33.78
C HIS A 423 8.84 13.31 -33.53
N GLY A 424 9.89 12.49 -33.60
CA GLY A 424 11.27 12.88 -33.33
C GLY A 424 11.64 12.85 -31.84
N THR A 425 10.70 12.56 -30.93
CA THR A 425 11.03 12.36 -29.52
C THR A 425 11.87 11.10 -29.35
N GLU A 426 13.02 11.24 -28.71
CA GLU A 426 13.79 10.10 -28.23
C GLU A 426 13.20 9.59 -26.91
N VAL A 427 13.15 8.26 -26.77
CA VAL A 427 12.55 7.59 -25.63
C VAL A 427 13.45 6.48 -25.12
N ILE A 428 13.45 6.27 -23.80
CA ILE A 428 13.96 5.08 -23.13
C ILE A 428 12.80 4.09 -23.04
N VAL A 429 13.02 2.88 -23.52
CA VAL A 429 12.04 1.79 -23.55
C VAL A 429 12.54 0.59 -22.77
N THR A 430 11.69 0.02 -21.93
CA THR A 430 11.97 -1.23 -21.21
C THR A 430 10.69 -2.01 -20.88
N ARG A 431 10.85 -3.20 -20.33
CA ARG A 431 9.78 -4.05 -19.79
C ARG A 431 10.29 -4.72 -18.51
N TYR A 432 9.42 -4.84 -17.51
CA TYR A 432 9.75 -5.56 -16.28
C TYR A 432 9.29 -7.03 -16.37
N PRO A 433 10.05 -7.97 -15.76
CA PRO A 433 11.33 -7.77 -15.10
C PRO A 433 12.46 -7.41 -16.06
N ILE A 434 13.43 -6.63 -15.57
CA ILE A 434 14.61 -6.25 -16.34
C ILE A 434 15.67 -7.32 -16.12
N VAL A 435 15.94 -8.12 -17.16
CA VAL A 435 16.92 -9.22 -17.08
C VAL A 435 18.34 -8.67 -17.05
N SER A 436 18.68 -7.76 -17.98
CA SER A 436 19.96 -7.06 -18.01
C SER A 436 19.80 -5.60 -18.45
N LYS A 437 20.88 -4.81 -18.37
CA LYS A 437 20.90 -3.43 -18.89
C LYS A 437 20.52 -3.35 -20.37
N ASP A 438 20.84 -4.38 -21.16
CA ASP A 438 20.50 -4.45 -22.59
C ASP A 438 18.98 -4.51 -22.83
N ASN A 439 18.18 -4.77 -21.79
CA ASN A 439 16.74 -4.68 -21.84
C ASN A 439 16.16 -3.26 -21.72
N ILE A 440 17.04 -2.27 -21.55
CA ILE A 440 16.71 -0.85 -21.53
C ILE A 440 17.36 -0.21 -22.76
N ARG A 441 16.56 0.31 -23.69
CA ARG A 441 17.04 0.82 -24.98
C ARG A 441 16.45 2.14 -25.35
N ARG A 442 17.22 2.94 -26.10
CA ARG A 442 16.73 4.16 -26.73
C ARG A 442 16.18 3.91 -28.13
N TYR A 443 15.04 4.53 -28.39
CA TYR A 443 14.38 4.55 -29.70
C TYR A 443 13.99 5.99 -30.07
N THR A 444 13.77 6.22 -31.37
CA THR A 444 13.21 7.47 -31.87
C THR A 444 11.76 7.27 -32.31
N VAL A 445 10.86 8.14 -31.86
CA VAL A 445 9.44 8.11 -32.24
C VAL A 445 9.26 8.57 -33.69
N ASN A 446 8.85 7.66 -34.59
CA ASN A 446 8.66 7.91 -36.01
C ASN A 446 7.20 7.80 -36.46
N ASN A 447 6.31 8.59 -35.86
CA ASN A 447 4.87 8.60 -36.20
C ASN A 447 4.54 8.94 -37.67
N LYS A 448 5.50 9.49 -38.45
CA LYS A 448 5.31 9.80 -39.87
C LYS A 448 5.48 8.59 -40.79
N GLN A 449 6.11 7.51 -40.33
CA GLN A 449 6.34 6.33 -41.16
C GLN A 449 5.04 5.57 -41.46
N LYS A 450 4.12 5.51 -40.49
CA LYS A 450 2.77 4.95 -40.64
C LYS A 450 1.74 5.93 -40.07
N PRO A 451 1.38 7.00 -40.81
CA PRO A 451 0.41 8.00 -40.34
C PRO A 451 -0.93 7.38 -39.93
N GLU A 452 -1.34 6.28 -40.56
CA GLU A 452 -2.55 5.52 -40.24
C GLU A 452 -2.60 5.04 -38.79
N PHE A 453 -1.45 4.75 -38.17
CA PHE A 453 -1.39 4.27 -36.79
C PHE A 453 -1.55 5.37 -35.75
N THR A 454 -1.43 6.64 -36.16
CA THR A 454 -1.63 7.79 -35.25
C THR A 454 -3.08 7.94 -34.78
N ARG A 455 -4.04 7.25 -35.44
CA ARG A 455 -5.44 7.19 -35.02
C ARG A 455 -5.62 6.43 -33.70
N TYR A 456 -4.73 5.49 -33.40
CA TYR A 456 -4.83 4.62 -32.23
C TYR A 456 -4.26 5.28 -30.97
N LYS A 457 -4.79 4.92 -29.81
CA LYS A 457 -4.40 5.50 -28.51
C LYS A 457 -4.02 4.42 -27.50
N GLY A 458 -3.12 4.78 -26.58
CA GLY A 458 -2.72 3.91 -25.47
C GLY A 458 -1.80 2.75 -25.84
N CYS A 459 -1.25 2.74 -27.06
CA CYS A 459 -0.36 1.71 -27.55
C CYS A 459 0.94 2.27 -28.13
N VAL A 460 1.90 1.38 -28.34
CA VAL A 460 3.16 1.61 -29.05
C VAL A 460 3.35 0.49 -30.06
N PHE A 461 3.63 0.86 -31.31
CA PHE A 461 3.97 -0.10 -32.35
C PHE A 461 5.49 -0.23 -32.44
N ILE A 462 5.96 -1.47 -32.43
CA ILE A 462 7.38 -1.83 -32.42
C ILE A 462 7.59 -3.05 -33.32
N ARG A 463 8.81 -3.18 -33.87
CA ARG A 463 9.18 -4.37 -34.63
C ARG A 463 9.19 -5.60 -33.72
N PRO A 464 8.57 -6.73 -34.12
CA PRO A 464 8.57 -7.95 -33.30
C PRO A 464 9.96 -8.47 -32.93
N ASP A 465 10.95 -8.36 -33.83
CA ASP A 465 12.34 -8.77 -33.58
C ASP A 465 13.00 -7.93 -32.47
N GLN A 466 12.90 -6.61 -32.53
CA GLN A 466 13.45 -5.70 -31.50
C GLN A 466 12.69 -5.80 -30.18
N ALA A 467 11.36 -5.98 -30.23
CA ALA A 467 10.54 -6.19 -29.03
C ALA A 467 10.95 -7.48 -28.29
N MET A 468 11.19 -8.57 -29.03
CA MET A 468 11.68 -9.82 -28.47
C MET A 468 13.13 -9.71 -27.98
N GLN A 469 14.03 -9.20 -28.82
CA GLN A 469 15.46 -9.13 -28.55
C GLN A 469 15.80 -8.23 -27.36
N HIS A 470 15.17 -7.05 -27.28
CA HIS A 470 15.48 -6.06 -26.25
C HIS A 470 14.50 -6.08 -25.09
N HIS A 471 13.27 -6.52 -25.23
CA HIS A 471 12.29 -6.39 -24.14
C HIS A 471 11.62 -7.71 -23.77
N GLN A 472 12.04 -8.81 -24.40
CA GLN A 472 11.45 -10.15 -24.24
C GLN A 472 9.93 -10.15 -24.45
N CYS A 473 9.43 -9.13 -25.15
CA CYS A 473 8.03 -8.75 -25.27
C CYS A 473 7.35 -9.62 -26.32
N ASP A 474 6.12 -10.05 -26.02
CA ASP A 474 5.16 -10.56 -26.99
C ASP A 474 3.99 -9.57 -27.16
N PHE A 475 2.94 -9.94 -27.88
CA PHE A 475 1.80 -9.04 -28.13
C PHE A 475 0.49 -9.58 -27.56
N ASP A 476 0.57 -10.38 -26.48
CA ASP A 476 -0.60 -10.96 -25.82
C ASP A 476 -1.31 -10.04 -24.81
N GLY A 477 -0.76 -8.82 -24.64
CA GLY A 477 -1.20 -7.80 -23.69
C GLY A 477 -0.04 -7.05 -23.01
N ASP A 478 1.21 -7.42 -23.31
CA ASP A 478 2.40 -6.78 -22.77
C ASP A 478 2.39 -5.26 -22.90
N GLN A 479 2.90 -4.60 -21.86
CA GLN A 479 3.14 -3.17 -21.86
C GLN A 479 4.62 -2.87 -21.90
N LEU A 480 4.99 -1.91 -22.75
CA LEU A 480 6.32 -1.32 -22.75
C LEU A 480 6.27 -0.04 -21.94
N VAL A 481 7.24 0.10 -21.04
CA VAL A 481 7.54 1.37 -20.38
C VAL A 481 8.26 2.24 -21.41
N VAL A 482 7.72 3.42 -21.69
CA VAL A 482 8.23 4.38 -22.69
C VAL A 482 8.35 5.74 -22.02
N THR A 483 9.58 6.15 -21.74
CA THR A 483 9.89 7.42 -21.07
C THR A 483 10.63 8.35 -22.02
N PRO A 484 10.14 9.57 -22.29
CA PRO A 484 10.91 10.56 -23.04
C PRO A 484 12.31 10.76 -22.44
N ALA A 485 13.35 10.63 -23.27
CA ALA A 485 14.75 10.75 -22.83
C ALA A 485 15.03 12.13 -22.20
N SER A 486 14.30 13.17 -22.63
CA SER A 486 14.39 14.52 -22.05
C SER A 486 13.95 14.61 -20.59
N ARG A 487 13.21 13.61 -20.07
CA ARG A 487 12.83 13.54 -18.64
C ARG A 487 13.94 12.95 -17.77
N LEU A 488 14.83 12.16 -18.36
CA LEU A 488 15.94 11.49 -17.69
C LEU A 488 17.22 11.63 -18.54
N PRO A 489 17.71 12.87 -18.77
CA PRO A 489 18.75 13.14 -19.74
C PRO A 489 20.11 12.50 -19.42
N HIS A 490 20.48 12.33 -18.16
CA HIS A 490 21.76 11.73 -17.77
C HIS A 490 21.69 10.20 -17.87
N ILE A 491 20.59 9.61 -17.41
CA ILE A 491 20.28 8.19 -17.59
C ILE A 491 20.21 7.84 -19.09
N ALA A 492 19.64 8.72 -19.92
CA ALA A 492 19.60 8.54 -21.37
C ALA A 492 20.98 8.51 -22.02
N GLN A 493 21.95 9.28 -21.50
CA GLN A 493 23.33 9.26 -22.00
C GLN A 493 24.03 7.92 -21.71
N GLU A 494 23.69 7.27 -20.60
CA GLU A 494 24.20 5.95 -20.22
C GLU A 494 23.41 4.77 -20.81
N THR A 495 22.34 5.05 -21.58
CA THR A 495 21.48 4.04 -22.20
C THR A 495 21.79 3.91 -23.69
N ARG A 496 22.08 2.69 -24.14
CA ARG A 496 22.37 2.40 -25.55
C ARG A 496 21.13 2.54 -26.43
N PHE A 497 21.33 2.91 -27.69
CA PHE A 497 20.30 2.84 -28.71
C PHE A 497 19.98 1.38 -29.07
N ALA A 498 18.78 1.14 -29.59
CA ALA A 498 18.33 -0.18 -30.01
C ALA A 498 19.14 -0.76 -31.20
N ASN A 499 19.84 0.10 -31.97
CA ASN A 499 20.68 -0.34 -33.09
C ASN A 499 22.15 -0.53 -32.72
N GLU A 500 22.51 -0.31 -31.45
CA GLU A 500 23.87 -0.53 -30.95
C GLU A 500 24.05 -1.95 -30.44
N GLU A 501 25.29 -2.44 -30.46
CA GLU A 501 25.64 -3.77 -29.97
C GLU A 501 25.27 -3.96 -28.49
N HIS A 502 25.08 -5.22 -28.09
CA HIS A 502 24.77 -5.58 -26.70
C HIS A 502 26.00 -5.43 -25.81
N GLU A 503 25.78 -5.13 -24.53
CA GLU A 503 26.84 -5.11 -23.51
C GLU A 503 27.11 -6.51 -22.95
N TYR A 504 26.06 -7.30 -22.85
CA TYR A 504 26.06 -8.66 -22.35
C TYR A 504 25.77 -9.66 -23.49
N GLU A 505 26.10 -10.93 -23.25
CA GLU A 505 25.71 -12.00 -24.15
C GLU A 505 24.18 -12.12 -24.22
N ALA A 506 23.66 -12.39 -25.43
CA ALA A 506 22.23 -12.54 -25.64
C ALA A 506 21.69 -13.75 -24.86
N ILE A 507 20.63 -13.54 -24.08
CA ILE A 507 19.94 -14.61 -23.37
C ILE A 507 18.91 -15.24 -24.30
N GLU A 508 19.16 -16.49 -24.71
CA GLU A 508 18.26 -17.23 -25.60
C GLU A 508 17.08 -17.83 -24.82
N LYS A 509 15.86 -17.66 -25.34
CA LYS A 509 14.67 -18.32 -24.80
C LYS A 509 14.74 -19.82 -25.05
N ARG A 510 14.61 -20.61 -23.98
CA ARG A 510 14.68 -22.07 -24.03
C ARG A 510 13.35 -22.68 -24.51
N PRO A 511 13.38 -23.85 -25.19
CA PRO A 511 12.17 -24.60 -25.49
C PRO A 511 11.40 -24.96 -24.21
N LYS A 512 10.07 -24.82 -24.25
CA LYS A 512 9.20 -25.13 -23.10
C LYS A 512 9.08 -26.64 -22.94
N VAL A 513 9.29 -27.12 -21.70
CA VAL A 513 9.14 -28.53 -21.34
C VAL A 513 7.78 -28.73 -20.68
N ASP A 514 6.98 -29.67 -21.19
CA ASP A 514 5.69 -29.98 -20.61
C ASP A 514 5.86 -30.66 -19.24
N TYR A 515 4.99 -30.34 -18.29
CA TYR A 515 5.05 -30.91 -16.94
C TYR A 515 4.87 -32.43 -16.94
N THR A 516 4.09 -32.97 -17.88
CA THR A 516 3.86 -34.41 -18.03
C THR A 516 5.07 -35.16 -18.57
N GLN A 517 6.05 -34.45 -19.14
CA GLN A 517 7.29 -35.00 -19.72
C GLN A 517 8.50 -34.81 -18.81
N ALA A 518 8.42 -33.94 -17.80
CA ALA A 518 9.53 -33.69 -16.88
C ALA A 518 9.90 -34.95 -16.09
N THR A 519 11.20 -35.21 -15.97
CA THR A 519 11.75 -36.32 -15.20
C THR A 519 12.53 -35.85 -13.97
N ASP A 520 12.58 -36.68 -12.93
CA ASP A 520 13.45 -36.50 -11.78
C ASP A 520 14.88 -37.01 -12.06
N THR A 521 15.75 -36.94 -11.05
CA THR A 521 17.15 -37.40 -11.13
C THR A 521 17.29 -38.91 -11.38
N GLU A 522 16.23 -39.69 -11.14
CA GLU A 522 16.19 -41.14 -11.40
C GLU A 522 15.57 -41.46 -12.78
N GLY A 523 15.19 -40.44 -13.56
CA GLY A 523 14.55 -40.60 -14.86
C GLY A 523 13.05 -40.95 -14.79
N LYS A 524 12.42 -40.90 -13.61
CA LYS A 524 10.97 -41.13 -13.45
C LYS A 524 10.21 -39.83 -13.70
N ARG A 525 8.93 -39.92 -14.10
CA ARG A 525 8.10 -38.73 -14.31
C ARG A 525 7.94 -37.94 -13.00
N LYS A 526 8.43 -36.69 -13.01
CA LYS A 526 8.39 -35.76 -11.88
C LYS A 526 6.97 -35.36 -11.51
N TYR A 527 6.08 -35.20 -12.51
CA TYR A 527 4.68 -34.85 -12.30
C TYR A 527 3.76 -35.87 -12.96
N THR A 528 2.86 -36.47 -12.17
CA THR A 528 1.93 -37.51 -12.64
C THR A 528 0.45 -37.11 -12.48
N LYS A 529 0.16 -36.03 -11.73
CA LYS A 529 -1.19 -35.56 -11.42
C LYS A 529 -1.28 -34.03 -11.51
N LEU A 530 -2.43 -33.51 -11.94
CA LEU A 530 -2.69 -32.06 -12.05
C LEU A 530 -2.43 -31.30 -10.74
N ARG A 531 -2.76 -31.91 -9.59
CA ARG A 531 -2.52 -31.30 -8.28
C ARG A 531 -1.04 -31.07 -7.95
N GLN A 532 -0.14 -31.93 -8.44
CA GLN A 532 1.31 -31.73 -8.29
C GLN A 532 1.78 -30.55 -9.18
N ILE A 533 1.23 -30.47 -10.40
CA ILE A 533 1.52 -29.40 -11.36
C ILE A 533 1.05 -28.04 -10.82
N ALA A 534 -0.19 -27.97 -10.30
CA ALA A 534 -0.76 -26.75 -9.73
C ALA A 534 0.10 -26.19 -8.58
N VAL A 535 0.58 -27.07 -7.69
CA VAL A 535 1.48 -26.68 -6.59
C VAL A 535 2.85 -26.23 -7.10
N ALA A 536 3.38 -26.88 -8.14
CA ALA A 536 4.68 -26.55 -8.70
C ALA A 536 4.71 -25.19 -9.42
N ILE A 537 3.63 -24.83 -10.12
CA ILE A 537 3.50 -23.53 -10.80
C ILE A 537 3.50 -22.37 -9.80
N ALA A 538 2.87 -22.56 -8.63
CA ALA A 538 2.80 -21.55 -7.58
C ALA A 538 4.15 -21.26 -6.87
N LYS A 539 5.19 -22.09 -7.09
CA LYS A 539 6.51 -22.03 -6.41
C LYS A 539 7.63 -21.48 -7.32
N ASN A 540 7.42 -20.36 -8.01
CA ASN A 540 8.46 -19.73 -8.84
C ASN A 540 9.49 -18.95 -7.98
N LYS A 541 10.72 -18.76 -8.51
CA LYS A 541 11.83 -18.05 -7.82
C LYS A 541 12.18 -16.72 -8.47
N ILE A 542 11.30 -16.20 -9.31
CA ILE A 542 11.50 -15.00 -10.13
C ILE A 542 12.00 -13.81 -9.30
N GLY A 543 11.28 -13.43 -8.24
CA GLY A 543 11.65 -12.29 -7.38
C GLY A 543 12.95 -12.49 -6.58
N TRP A 544 13.27 -13.74 -6.24
CA TRP A 544 14.51 -14.08 -5.55
C TRP A 544 15.71 -13.93 -6.49
N VAL A 545 15.65 -14.47 -7.70
CA VAL A 545 16.72 -14.34 -8.71
C VAL A 545 16.91 -12.87 -9.10
N ALA A 546 15.83 -12.11 -9.31
CA ALA A 546 15.93 -10.67 -9.56
C ALA A 546 16.65 -9.91 -8.42
N THR A 547 16.36 -10.25 -7.16
CA THR A 547 17.06 -9.66 -6.01
C THR A 547 18.54 -10.04 -5.99
N LEU A 548 18.91 -11.27 -6.37
CA LEU A 548 20.31 -11.67 -6.51
C LEU A 548 21.03 -10.90 -7.62
N ILE A 549 20.36 -10.65 -8.76
CA ILE A 549 20.88 -9.76 -9.81
C ILE A 549 21.15 -8.38 -9.23
N GLY A 550 20.19 -7.79 -8.51
CA GLY A 550 20.36 -6.49 -7.87
C GLY A 550 21.56 -6.43 -6.90
N ARG A 551 21.71 -7.47 -6.06
CA ARG A 551 22.85 -7.60 -5.13
C ARG A 551 24.18 -7.70 -5.85
N VAL A 552 24.30 -8.59 -6.84
CA VAL A 552 25.54 -8.76 -7.60
C VAL A 552 25.85 -7.49 -8.41
N GLN A 553 24.85 -6.88 -9.06
CA GLN A 553 25.03 -5.67 -9.86
C GLN A 553 25.44 -4.46 -9.01
N SER A 554 24.92 -4.35 -7.78
CA SER A 554 25.25 -3.24 -6.89
C SER A 554 26.55 -3.43 -6.12
N SER A 555 27.21 -4.60 -6.24
CA SER A 555 28.46 -4.87 -5.53
C SER A 555 29.63 -4.02 -6.04
N ALA A 556 30.49 -3.63 -5.10
CA ALA A 556 31.74 -2.91 -5.31
C ALA A 556 32.95 -3.76 -4.84
N PRO A 557 34.14 -3.57 -5.43
CA PRO A 557 35.34 -4.29 -5.02
C PRO A 557 35.77 -3.93 -3.60
N GLU A 558 36.32 -4.90 -2.86
CA GLU A 558 36.91 -4.65 -1.55
C GLU A 558 38.18 -3.77 -1.66
N PRO A 559 38.53 -3.00 -0.61
CA PRO A 559 39.80 -2.27 -0.59
C PRO A 559 41.00 -3.19 -0.89
N GLY A 560 41.73 -2.89 -1.97
CA GLY A 560 42.89 -3.66 -2.41
C GLY A 560 42.58 -4.83 -3.36
N GLN A 561 41.32 -5.11 -3.67
CA GLN A 561 40.92 -6.09 -4.67
C GLN A 561 41.16 -5.56 -6.10
N PRO A 562 41.76 -6.32 -7.02
CA PRO A 562 41.92 -5.89 -8.40
C PRO A 562 40.57 -5.73 -9.11
N GLU A 563 40.24 -4.49 -9.49
CA GLU A 563 38.95 -4.12 -10.08
C GLU A 563 38.61 -4.91 -11.35
N ALA A 564 39.59 -5.13 -12.23
CA ALA A 564 39.39 -5.90 -13.46
C ALA A 564 38.96 -7.36 -13.17
N LEU A 565 39.56 -8.01 -12.17
CA LEU A 565 39.22 -9.38 -11.79
C LEU A 565 37.86 -9.44 -11.10
N PHE A 566 37.55 -8.45 -10.26
CA PHE A 566 36.23 -8.32 -9.64
C PHE A 566 35.14 -8.18 -10.70
N ASN A 567 35.29 -7.26 -11.66
CA ASN A 567 34.32 -7.03 -12.72
C ASN A 567 34.14 -8.25 -13.63
N GLN A 568 35.22 -8.99 -13.94
CA GLN A 568 35.12 -10.23 -14.70
C GLN A 568 34.30 -11.30 -13.97
N ARG A 569 34.51 -11.48 -12.66
CA ARG A 569 33.75 -12.44 -11.84
C ARG A 569 32.29 -12.02 -11.70
N LYS A 570 32.04 -10.73 -11.48
CA LYS A 570 30.71 -10.13 -11.42
C LYS A 570 29.93 -10.37 -12.71
N GLN A 571 30.52 -10.06 -13.87
CA GLN A 571 29.89 -10.28 -15.18
C GLN A 571 29.56 -11.76 -15.42
N LYS A 572 30.48 -12.68 -15.09
CA LYS A 572 30.22 -14.12 -15.22
C LYS A 572 29.04 -14.58 -14.36
N LEU A 573 28.98 -14.13 -13.11
CA LEU A 573 27.89 -14.48 -12.19
C LEU A 573 26.56 -13.87 -12.65
N LEU A 574 26.57 -12.62 -13.12
CA LEU A 574 25.39 -11.97 -13.71
C LEU A 574 24.86 -12.74 -14.92
N GLY A 575 25.72 -13.16 -15.86
CA GLY A 575 25.29 -13.95 -17.01
C GLY A 575 24.55 -15.24 -16.63
N GLN A 576 25.01 -15.94 -15.59
CA GLN A 576 24.31 -17.12 -15.06
C GLN A 576 22.97 -16.76 -14.42
N LEU A 577 22.90 -15.64 -13.68
CA LEU A 577 21.67 -15.15 -13.06
C LEU A 577 20.65 -14.66 -14.10
N PHE A 578 21.10 -14.09 -15.22
CA PHE A 578 20.23 -13.66 -16.32
C PHE A 578 19.52 -14.86 -16.97
N ASP A 579 20.26 -15.93 -17.27
CA ASP A 579 19.68 -17.19 -17.77
C ASP A 579 18.75 -17.83 -16.73
N ALA A 580 19.14 -17.84 -15.45
CA ALA A 580 18.28 -18.34 -14.37
C ALA A 580 16.97 -17.55 -14.25
N LEU A 581 17.00 -16.22 -14.41
CA LEU A 581 15.79 -15.40 -14.38
C LEU A 581 14.88 -15.73 -15.57
N GLN A 582 15.44 -15.90 -16.77
CA GLN A 582 14.67 -16.31 -17.95
C GLN A 582 13.99 -17.67 -17.73
N ILE A 583 14.69 -18.65 -17.15
CA ILE A 583 14.14 -19.96 -16.81
C ILE A 583 12.94 -19.83 -15.86
N GLU A 584 13.08 -19.02 -14.80
CA GLU A 584 12.04 -18.86 -13.79
C GLU A 584 10.83 -18.07 -14.31
N VAL A 585 11.02 -17.08 -15.19
CA VAL A 585 9.92 -16.35 -15.84
C VAL A 585 9.06 -17.29 -16.70
N ASP A 586 9.67 -18.31 -17.30
CA ASP A 586 8.93 -19.33 -18.06
C ASP A 586 8.39 -20.48 -17.18
N SER A 587 8.69 -20.52 -15.87
CA SER A 587 8.29 -21.62 -14.97
C SER A 587 6.77 -21.85 -14.87
N PRO A 588 5.88 -20.84 -15.02
CA PRO A 588 4.45 -21.09 -15.10
C PRO A 588 4.03 -21.87 -16.36
N LYS A 589 4.83 -21.78 -17.43
CA LYS A 589 4.57 -22.36 -18.75
C LYS A 589 5.53 -23.51 -19.09
N SER A 590 6.49 -23.82 -18.24
CA SER A 590 7.52 -24.86 -18.42
C SER A 590 7.82 -25.57 -17.10
N ALA A 591 8.09 -26.87 -17.16
CA ALA A 591 8.43 -27.68 -16.00
C ALA A 591 9.86 -27.44 -15.48
N THR A 592 10.70 -26.84 -16.32
CA THR A 592 12.08 -26.50 -16.02
C THR A 592 12.18 -25.54 -14.84
N ARG A 593 13.21 -25.73 -14.01
CA ARG A 593 13.60 -24.83 -12.92
C ARG A 593 15.07 -24.47 -13.01
N LEU A 594 15.47 -23.38 -12.36
CA LEU A 594 16.86 -22.92 -12.39
C LEU A 594 17.83 -24.01 -11.91
N GLU A 595 17.45 -24.84 -10.94
CA GLU A 595 18.34 -25.90 -10.40
C GLU A 595 18.65 -26.99 -11.41
N ASP A 596 17.81 -27.18 -12.43
CA ASP A 596 18.02 -28.18 -13.47
C ASP A 596 19.26 -27.83 -14.33
N TYR A 597 19.63 -26.55 -14.40
CA TYR A 597 20.77 -26.04 -15.19
C TYR A 597 21.87 -25.42 -14.33
N HIS A 598 21.51 -24.83 -13.19
CA HIS A 598 22.38 -24.04 -12.33
C HIS A 598 22.28 -24.47 -10.85
N PRO A 599 22.60 -25.75 -10.51
CA PRO A 599 22.31 -26.33 -9.20
C PRO A 599 23.01 -25.62 -8.03
N THR A 600 24.15 -24.96 -8.27
CA THR A 600 24.96 -24.29 -7.24
C THR A 600 24.90 -22.76 -7.30
N LEU A 601 24.14 -22.18 -8.26
CA LEU A 601 24.14 -20.74 -8.52
C LEU A 601 23.61 -19.92 -7.34
N LEU A 602 22.55 -20.39 -6.69
CA LEU A 602 21.98 -19.72 -5.53
C LEU A 602 22.96 -19.68 -4.36
N GLU A 603 23.71 -20.76 -4.14
CA GLU A 603 24.76 -20.80 -3.10
C GLU A 603 25.93 -19.86 -3.46
N ALA A 604 26.35 -19.85 -4.73
CA ALA A 604 27.40 -18.95 -5.21
C ALA A 604 27.01 -17.47 -5.06
N ALA A 605 25.79 -17.10 -5.45
CA ALA A 605 25.28 -15.75 -5.31
C ALA A 605 25.09 -15.34 -3.84
N LYS A 606 24.72 -16.28 -2.96
CA LYS A 606 24.68 -16.05 -1.51
C LYS A 606 26.06 -15.75 -0.95
N LYS A 607 27.08 -16.55 -1.29
CA LYS A 607 28.48 -16.31 -0.87
C LYS A 607 28.99 -14.97 -1.38
N TRP A 608 28.69 -14.62 -2.64
CA TRP A 608 29.01 -13.31 -3.21
C TRP A 608 28.38 -12.17 -2.40
N SER A 609 27.10 -12.29 -2.07
CA SER A 609 26.37 -11.26 -1.31
C SER A 609 26.90 -11.08 0.12
N GLN A 610 27.45 -12.13 0.72
CA GLN A 610 28.09 -12.06 2.04
C GLN A 610 29.46 -11.36 1.98
N GLN A 611 30.20 -11.50 0.88
CA GLN A 611 31.48 -10.84 0.67
C GLN A 611 31.32 -9.39 0.24
N HIS A 612 30.27 -9.09 -0.53
CA HIS A 612 29.98 -7.77 -1.06
C HIS A 612 28.56 -7.34 -0.64
N PRO A 613 28.37 -6.90 0.62
CA PRO A 613 27.07 -6.50 1.13
C PRO A 613 26.52 -5.26 0.40
N CYS A 614 25.20 -5.11 0.42
CA CYS A 614 24.52 -3.94 -0.13
C CYS A 614 23.34 -3.60 0.76
N TYR A 615 23.44 -2.48 1.45
CA TYR A 615 22.54 -2.07 2.52
C TYR A 615 21.11 -1.92 2.05
N LEU A 616 20.88 -1.44 0.83
CA LEU A 616 19.54 -1.42 0.25
C LEU A 616 18.89 -2.80 0.27
N PHE A 617 19.60 -3.86 -0.17
CA PHE A 617 19.03 -5.21 -0.19
C PHE A 617 19.07 -5.92 1.16
N ASP A 618 19.96 -5.53 2.05
CA ASP A 618 20.10 -6.10 3.40
C ASP A 618 19.03 -5.55 4.36
N PHE A 619 18.63 -4.28 4.18
CA PHE A 619 17.72 -3.58 5.09
C PHE A 619 16.36 -3.24 4.49
N LYS A 620 16.14 -3.36 3.16
CA LYS A 620 14.81 -3.04 2.57
C LYS A 620 13.65 -3.79 3.23
N ASP A 621 13.90 -4.97 3.79
CA ASP A 621 12.90 -5.79 4.46
C ASP A 621 12.92 -5.65 6.01
N ASP A 622 13.80 -4.81 6.58
CA ASP A 622 13.80 -4.51 8.02
C ASP A 622 12.50 -3.79 8.42
N SER A 623 11.89 -4.25 9.51
CA SER A 623 10.64 -3.73 10.07
C SER A 623 10.80 -2.40 10.81
N ARG A 624 12.03 -2.05 11.21
CA ARG A 624 12.40 -0.76 11.84
C ARG A 624 12.60 0.34 10.80
N LEU A 625 12.87 -0.03 9.54
CA LEU A 625 13.22 0.90 8.48
C LEU A 625 12.12 1.94 8.24
N TYR A 626 12.50 3.21 8.37
CA TYR A 626 11.71 4.44 8.39
C TYR A 626 10.56 4.47 9.42
N LYS A 627 10.57 3.53 10.37
CA LYS A 627 9.77 3.59 11.60
C LYS A 627 10.59 4.19 12.74
N SER A 628 11.80 3.68 12.95
CA SER A 628 12.75 4.17 13.96
C SER A 628 14.17 4.39 13.42
N VAL A 629 14.53 3.82 12.27
CA VAL A 629 15.86 3.97 11.66
C VAL A 629 15.76 4.35 10.17
N PRO A 630 16.64 5.20 9.63
CA PRO A 630 16.73 5.42 8.18
C PRO A 630 17.40 4.23 7.47
N LEU A 631 17.37 4.22 6.13
CA LEU A 631 18.15 3.23 5.36
C LEU A 631 19.65 3.53 5.52
N PRO A 632 20.49 2.55 5.86
CA PRO A 632 21.94 2.74 5.84
C PRO A 632 22.44 3.05 4.43
N THR A 633 23.40 3.97 4.33
CA THR A 633 23.90 4.50 3.04
C THR A 633 25.42 4.69 3.00
N GLU A 634 26.13 4.03 3.91
CA GLU A 634 27.58 4.04 4.00
C GLU A 634 28.23 3.06 3.02
N ASP A 635 27.43 2.14 2.46
CA ASP A 635 27.83 1.34 1.30
C ASP A 635 27.91 2.26 0.07
N SER A 636 29.08 2.37 -0.56
CA SER A 636 29.33 3.29 -1.68
C SER A 636 28.62 2.90 -2.99
N THR A 637 27.41 2.33 -2.90
CA THR A 637 26.62 1.85 -4.03
C THR A 637 25.79 2.98 -4.63
N ALA A 638 25.75 3.06 -5.95
CA ALA A 638 25.01 4.11 -6.66
C ALA A 638 23.51 4.12 -6.33
N ILE A 639 22.93 2.94 -6.09
CA ILE A 639 21.50 2.80 -5.76
C ILE A 639 21.15 3.43 -4.40
N SER A 640 22.11 3.50 -3.47
CA SER A 640 21.94 4.16 -2.17
C SER A 640 21.82 5.69 -2.28
N ALA A 641 22.15 6.29 -3.43
CA ALA A 641 22.10 7.74 -3.63
C ALA A 641 20.70 8.35 -3.40
N ILE A 642 19.64 7.63 -3.79
CA ILE A 642 18.25 8.07 -3.58
C ILE A 642 17.98 8.24 -2.09
N ALA A 643 18.26 7.20 -1.30
CA ALA A 643 18.07 7.25 0.15
C ALA A 643 18.97 8.29 0.80
N LYS A 644 20.26 8.30 0.44
CA LYS A 644 21.31 9.14 1.04
C LYS A 644 21.05 10.63 0.86
N VAL A 645 20.68 11.05 -0.35
CA VAL A 645 20.60 12.47 -0.73
C VAL A 645 19.17 13.00 -0.64
N ALA A 646 18.17 12.21 -1.03
CA ALA A 646 16.79 12.70 -1.10
C ALA A 646 15.98 12.42 0.18
N VAL A 647 16.06 11.19 0.70
CA VAL A 647 15.08 10.69 1.68
C VAL A 647 15.56 10.82 3.12
N ASN A 648 16.72 10.26 3.44
CA ASN A 648 17.28 10.27 4.79
C ASN A 648 17.41 11.69 5.37
N PRO A 649 17.82 12.74 4.60
CA PRO A 649 17.90 14.10 5.13
C PRO A 649 16.57 14.75 5.51
N ALA A 650 15.46 14.28 4.91
CA ALA A 650 14.12 14.80 5.17
C ALA A 650 13.31 13.95 6.17
N TRP A 651 13.76 12.72 6.41
CA TRP A 651 13.06 11.80 7.31
C TRP A 651 13.28 12.16 8.78
N GLU A 652 12.22 12.04 9.57
CA GLU A 652 12.25 12.11 11.02
C GLU A 652 11.37 11.00 11.61
N PRO A 653 11.69 10.48 12.81
CA PRO A 653 10.82 9.56 13.52
C PRO A 653 9.39 10.10 13.64
N THR A 654 8.41 9.20 13.50
CA THR A 654 6.99 9.57 13.53
C THR A 654 6.57 10.20 14.86
N ARG A 655 5.83 11.31 14.80
CA ARG A 655 5.31 12.02 15.98
C ARG A 655 3.92 11.55 16.42
N LEU A 656 3.37 10.51 15.77
CA LEU A 656 2.04 9.98 16.10
C LEU A 656 2.08 9.32 17.48
N LYS A 657 1.26 9.83 18.41
CA LYS A 657 1.13 9.30 19.78
C LYS A 657 -0.21 8.57 19.93
N SER A 658 -0.21 7.46 20.66
CA SER A 658 -1.44 6.75 20.99
C SER A 658 -1.98 7.16 22.36
N ARG A 659 -3.31 7.19 22.51
CA ARG A 659 -4.00 7.37 23.79
C ARG A 659 -4.31 6.02 24.43
N HIS A 660 -4.61 6.02 25.73
CA HIS A 660 -4.95 4.77 26.40
C HIS A 660 -6.32 4.26 25.92
N ARG A 661 -6.43 2.94 25.72
CA ARG A 661 -7.61 2.32 25.08
C ARG A 661 -8.94 2.51 25.83
N ASP A 662 -8.89 2.73 27.15
CA ASP A 662 -10.09 2.99 27.94
C ASP A 662 -10.72 4.36 27.67
N GLU A 663 -9.94 5.28 27.11
CA GLU A 663 -10.44 6.56 26.66
C GLU A 663 -11.37 6.46 25.45
N PHE A 664 -11.46 5.30 24.80
CA PHE A 664 -12.30 5.06 23.62
C PHE A 664 -13.56 4.24 23.93
N ARG A 665 -13.84 3.98 25.22
CA ARG A 665 -15.04 3.23 25.66
C ARG A 665 -16.35 3.87 25.17
N TYR A 666 -16.36 5.18 24.98
CA TYR A 666 -17.54 5.92 24.53
C TYR A 666 -18.06 5.48 23.15
N LEU A 667 -17.20 4.92 22.29
CA LEU A 667 -17.60 4.58 20.92
C LEU A 667 -18.69 3.50 20.89
N PHE A 668 -18.63 2.54 21.81
CA PHE A 668 -19.69 1.57 22.04
C PHE A 668 -20.13 1.61 23.50
N SER A 669 -21.30 2.17 23.74
CA SER A 669 -21.92 2.16 25.07
C SER A 669 -22.63 0.83 25.32
N PRO A 670 -22.55 0.27 26.55
CA PRO A 670 -23.41 -0.85 26.93
C PRO A 670 -24.90 -0.48 26.77
N PRO A 671 -25.79 -1.47 26.56
CA PRO A 671 -27.23 -1.23 26.51
C PRO A 671 -27.70 -0.43 27.73
N SER A 672 -28.54 0.58 27.51
CA SER A 672 -29.08 1.44 28.56
C SER A 672 -30.24 0.79 29.31
N ASP A 673 -30.98 -0.10 28.64
CA ASP A 673 -32.04 -0.90 29.25
C ASP A 673 -31.44 -2.02 30.12
N LEU A 674 -32.03 -2.26 31.29
CA LEU A 674 -31.49 -3.20 32.28
C LEU A 674 -31.60 -4.66 31.84
N ASP A 675 -32.70 -5.06 31.20
CA ASP A 675 -32.95 -6.44 30.79
C ASP A 675 -32.09 -6.78 29.56
N GLU A 676 -31.97 -5.83 28.62
CA GLU A 676 -31.03 -5.94 27.49
C GLU A 676 -29.58 -6.01 27.97
N ARG A 677 -29.22 -5.22 28.98
CA ARG A 677 -27.88 -5.23 29.56
C ARG A 677 -27.57 -6.55 30.26
N GLU A 678 -28.50 -7.12 31.02
CA GLU A 678 -28.29 -8.42 31.66
C GLU A 678 -28.07 -9.53 30.63
N THR A 679 -28.88 -9.53 29.56
CA THR A 679 -28.72 -10.45 28.42
C THR A 679 -27.37 -10.23 27.74
N TRP A 680 -26.97 -8.97 27.54
CA TRP A 680 -25.70 -8.60 26.94
C TRP A 680 -24.50 -9.08 27.77
N GLU A 681 -24.54 -8.91 29.09
CA GLU A 681 -23.49 -9.36 30.00
C GLU A 681 -23.40 -10.89 30.05
N LYS A 682 -24.53 -11.60 30.11
CA LYS A 682 -24.55 -13.07 30.21
C LYS A 682 -24.16 -13.78 28.91
N HIS A 683 -24.56 -13.25 27.75
CA HIS A 683 -24.36 -13.93 26.47
C HIS A 683 -23.15 -13.37 25.71
N TYR A 684 -23.21 -12.10 25.29
CA TYR A 684 -22.23 -11.52 24.38
C TYR A 684 -20.90 -11.19 25.06
N LEU A 685 -20.93 -10.65 26.29
CA LEU A 685 -19.71 -10.36 27.04
C LEU A 685 -18.99 -11.65 27.48
N SER A 686 -19.73 -12.67 27.89
CA SER A 686 -19.16 -13.99 28.20
C SER A 686 -18.52 -14.64 26.97
N TRP A 687 -19.18 -14.58 25.80
CA TRP A 687 -18.60 -15.04 24.54
C TRP A 687 -17.32 -14.27 24.18
N ALA A 688 -17.33 -12.94 24.32
CA ALA A 688 -16.15 -12.12 24.02
C ALA A 688 -14.96 -12.45 24.94
N GLN A 689 -15.22 -12.79 26.20
CA GLN A 689 -14.19 -13.25 27.15
C GLN A 689 -13.58 -14.58 26.71
N ASP A 690 -14.39 -15.55 26.29
CA ASP A 690 -13.90 -16.84 25.76
C ASP A 690 -13.02 -16.67 24.52
N VAL A 691 -13.48 -15.88 23.54
CA VAL A 691 -12.72 -15.61 22.31
C VAL A 691 -11.39 -14.92 22.62
N LYS A 692 -11.38 -13.97 23.56
CA LYS A 692 -10.17 -13.27 23.98
C LYS A 692 -9.15 -14.20 24.67
N GLU A 693 -9.63 -15.15 25.47
CA GLU A 693 -8.74 -16.12 26.12
C GLU A 693 -8.16 -17.09 25.08
N ARG A 694 -8.99 -17.64 24.18
CA ARG A 694 -8.52 -18.48 23.06
C ARG A 694 -7.51 -17.75 22.18
N TYR A 695 -7.76 -16.47 21.88
CA TYR A 695 -6.81 -15.63 21.15
C TYR A 695 -5.48 -15.51 21.90
N ARG A 696 -5.49 -15.26 23.22
CA ARG A 696 -4.27 -15.17 24.03
C ARG A 696 -3.48 -16.47 24.01
N GLU A 697 -4.14 -17.60 24.26
CA GLU A 697 -3.51 -18.93 24.27
C GLU A 697 -2.83 -19.20 22.92
N ARG A 698 -3.58 -19.02 21.81
CA ARG A 698 -3.06 -19.31 20.48
C ARG A 698 -1.97 -18.33 20.02
N MET A 699 -2.05 -17.06 20.42
CA MET A 699 -0.96 -16.10 20.19
C MET A 699 0.31 -16.53 20.93
N GLY A 700 0.20 -17.03 22.17
CA GLY A 700 1.32 -17.57 22.92
C GLY A 700 2.03 -18.72 22.18
N GLU A 701 1.25 -19.66 21.64
CA GLU A 701 1.77 -20.76 20.82
C GLU A 701 2.44 -20.26 19.52
N ILE A 702 1.82 -19.29 18.84
CA ILE A 702 2.38 -18.69 17.61
C ILE A 702 3.73 -18.02 17.89
N TYR A 703 3.84 -17.24 18.97
CA TYR A 703 5.12 -16.62 19.35
C TYR A 703 6.18 -17.64 19.70
N GLN A 704 5.83 -18.73 20.38
CA GLN A 704 6.76 -19.83 20.66
C GLN A 704 7.25 -20.54 19.39
N LEU A 705 6.41 -20.66 18.36
CA LEU A 705 6.75 -21.34 17.11
C LEU A 705 7.47 -20.45 16.09
N HIS A 706 7.15 -19.15 16.06
CA HIS A 706 7.52 -18.26 14.95
C HIS A 706 8.11 -16.91 15.40
N GLY A 707 8.35 -16.70 16.69
CA GLY A 707 8.83 -15.42 17.25
C GLY A 707 10.08 -14.87 16.56
N ASP A 708 10.99 -15.74 16.13
CA ASP A 708 12.26 -15.37 15.50
C ASP A 708 12.13 -15.00 14.01
N ASN A 709 10.99 -15.28 13.37
CA ASN A 709 10.75 -14.98 11.96
C ASN A 709 9.53 -14.07 11.79
N PRO A 710 9.73 -12.74 11.62
CA PRO A 710 8.65 -11.77 11.51
C PRO A 710 7.63 -12.06 10.40
N THR A 711 8.08 -12.62 9.27
CA THR A 711 7.22 -12.97 8.13
C THR A 711 6.29 -14.11 8.50
N ASN A 712 6.84 -15.20 9.05
CA ASN A 712 6.06 -16.36 9.47
C ASN A 712 5.11 -16.00 10.62
N LEU A 713 5.58 -15.18 11.57
CA LEU A 713 4.76 -14.66 12.66
C LEU A 713 3.55 -13.88 12.11
N LYS A 714 3.77 -12.93 11.20
CA LYS A 714 2.69 -12.13 10.60
C LYS A 714 1.68 -13.00 9.85
N GLU A 715 2.15 -14.02 9.14
CA GLU A 715 1.29 -14.97 8.44
C GLU A 715 0.46 -15.81 9.42
N ALA A 716 1.06 -16.39 10.45
CA ALA A 716 0.36 -17.19 11.46
C ALA A 716 -0.69 -16.36 12.23
N VAL A 717 -0.36 -15.11 12.58
CA VAL A 717 -1.30 -14.18 13.21
C VAL A 717 -2.48 -13.84 12.27
N SER A 718 -2.21 -13.67 10.98
CA SER A 718 -3.27 -13.42 9.98
C SER A 718 -4.21 -14.62 9.85
N LYS A 719 -3.66 -15.85 9.84
CA LYS A 719 -4.43 -17.11 9.86
C LYS A 719 -5.31 -17.23 11.11
N LEU A 720 -4.79 -16.84 12.28
CA LEU A 720 -5.57 -16.81 13.53
C LEU A 720 -6.76 -15.87 13.43
N TYR A 721 -6.57 -14.64 12.95
CA TYR A 721 -7.69 -13.70 12.77
C TYR A 721 -8.74 -14.22 11.78
N GLU A 722 -8.34 -14.88 10.70
CA GLU A 722 -9.28 -15.49 9.76
C GLU A 722 -10.11 -16.59 10.43
N SER A 723 -9.46 -17.48 11.17
CA SER A 723 -10.14 -18.55 11.92
C SER A 723 -11.16 -17.99 12.92
N LEU A 724 -10.77 -16.97 13.69
CA LEU A 724 -11.66 -16.32 14.66
C LEU A 724 -12.82 -15.59 13.97
N ARG A 725 -12.61 -14.97 12.81
CA ARG A 725 -13.70 -14.37 12.02
C ARG A 725 -14.70 -15.43 11.54
N SER A 726 -14.22 -16.61 11.13
CA SER A 726 -15.11 -17.73 10.81
C SER A 726 -15.96 -18.14 12.03
N ASP A 727 -15.38 -18.16 13.23
CA ASP A 727 -16.13 -18.42 14.47
C ASP A 727 -17.18 -17.34 14.76
N VAL A 728 -16.87 -16.05 14.54
CA VAL A 728 -17.84 -14.95 14.69
C VAL A 728 -19.00 -15.11 13.71
N ALA A 729 -18.71 -15.42 12.46
CA ALA A 729 -19.71 -15.63 11.43
C ALA A 729 -20.62 -16.83 11.70
N GLU A 730 -20.08 -17.88 12.33
CA GLU A 730 -20.85 -19.05 12.75
C GLU A 730 -21.73 -18.75 13.97
N ALA A 731 -21.19 -18.03 14.97
CA ALA A 731 -21.91 -17.72 16.20
C ALA A 731 -23.01 -16.66 16.01
N PHE A 732 -22.77 -15.65 15.16
CA PHE A 732 -23.67 -14.51 14.97
C PHE A 732 -23.92 -14.27 13.48
N PRO A 733 -24.89 -14.99 12.88
CA PRO A 733 -25.22 -14.80 11.46
C PRO A 733 -26.04 -13.52 11.20
N ASN A 734 -26.71 -12.98 12.23
CA ASN A 734 -27.55 -11.78 12.13
C ASN A 734 -26.75 -10.49 12.42
N SER A 735 -27.03 -9.41 11.68
CA SER A 735 -26.32 -8.13 11.80
C SER A 735 -26.53 -7.44 13.15
N GLN A 736 -27.73 -7.51 13.73
CA GLN A 736 -28.00 -6.92 15.05
C GLN A 736 -27.24 -7.65 16.17
N GLU A 737 -27.21 -8.99 16.13
CA GLU A 737 -26.47 -9.80 17.11
C GLU A 737 -24.96 -9.58 16.97
N ARG A 738 -24.46 -9.46 15.74
CA ARG A 738 -23.07 -9.07 15.48
C ARG A 738 -22.72 -7.71 16.08
N PHE A 739 -23.61 -6.74 15.99
CA PHE A 739 -23.38 -5.41 16.59
C PHE A 739 -23.32 -5.47 18.13
N LEU A 740 -24.14 -6.32 18.76
CA LEU A 740 -24.07 -6.57 20.21
C LEU A 740 -22.79 -7.32 20.60
N ALA A 741 -22.34 -8.28 19.78
CA ALA A 741 -21.07 -8.96 19.97
C ALA A 741 -19.88 -8.00 19.80
N ALA A 742 -19.94 -7.09 18.81
CA ALA A 742 -18.96 -6.04 18.59
C ALA A 742 -18.88 -5.09 19.79
N SER A 743 -20.02 -4.66 20.32
CA SER A 743 -20.06 -3.79 21.51
C SER A 743 -19.50 -4.49 22.75
N ALA A 744 -19.77 -5.79 22.92
CA ALA A 744 -19.20 -6.60 24.00
C ALA A 744 -17.68 -6.76 23.89
N MET A 745 -17.17 -7.09 22.70
CA MET A 745 -15.74 -7.20 22.44
C MET A 745 -15.04 -5.85 22.58
N TRP A 746 -15.65 -4.76 22.08
CA TRP A 746 -15.16 -3.39 22.26
C TRP A 746 -15.08 -3.03 23.73
N HIS A 747 -16.14 -3.28 24.49
CA HIS A 747 -16.15 -3.06 25.92
C HIS A 747 -15.02 -3.86 26.58
N LEU A 748 -14.85 -5.14 26.29
CA LEU A 748 -13.79 -5.96 26.88
C LEU A 748 -12.37 -5.50 26.50
N GLU A 749 -12.16 -5.04 25.28
CA GLU A 749 -10.85 -4.56 24.80
C GLU A 749 -10.51 -3.14 25.26
N THR A 750 -11.51 -2.30 25.47
CA THR A 750 -11.32 -0.93 25.98
C THR A 750 -11.46 -0.84 27.50
N THR A 751 -12.03 -1.85 28.15
CA THR A 751 -12.09 -1.91 29.62
C THR A 751 -10.71 -2.20 30.20
N ASN A 752 -10.34 -1.36 31.15
CA ASN A 752 -9.00 -1.27 31.71
C ASN A 752 -8.57 -2.59 32.38
N PRO A 753 -7.41 -3.18 32.00
CA PRO A 753 -6.65 -4.04 32.87
C PRO A 753 -5.91 -3.13 33.84
N ASN A 754 -6.40 -2.94 35.07
CA ASN A 754 -5.80 -2.04 36.07
C ASN A 754 -4.27 -2.15 36.09
N LEU A 755 -3.58 -1.19 35.45
CA LEU A 755 -2.13 -1.20 35.28
C LEU A 755 -1.39 -0.79 36.56
N ASP A 756 -2.09 -0.23 37.53
CA ASP A 756 -1.50 0.18 38.80
C ASP A 756 -1.03 -1.03 39.61
N VAL A 757 -1.73 -2.16 39.47
CA VAL A 757 -1.38 -3.41 40.15
C VAL A 757 -0.04 -3.98 39.63
N PRO A 758 0.14 -4.28 38.32
CA PRO A 758 1.44 -4.70 37.80
C PRO A 758 2.52 -3.63 37.98
N ARG A 759 2.22 -2.34 37.84
CA ARG A 759 3.19 -1.26 38.07
C ARG A 759 3.71 -1.23 39.50
N LYS A 760 2.81 -1.37 40.48
CA LYS A 760 3.17 -1.41 41.90
C LYS A 760 3.99 -2.65 42.23
N ALA A 761 3.61 -3.81 41.68
CA ALA A 761 4.34 -5.04 41.85
C ALA A 761 5.76 -4.93 41.23
N GLY A 762 5.88 -4.32 40.04
CA GLY A 762 7.16 -4.02 39.41
C GLY A 762 8.06 -3.12 40.26
N LYS A 763 7.53 -2.02 40.82
CA LYS A 763 8.25 -1.15 41.76
C LYS A 763 8.69 -1.88 43.04
N GLU A 764 7.89 -2.81 43.54
CA GLU A 764 8.24 -3.58 44.75
C GLU A 764 9.33 -4.60 44.48
N LEU A 765 9.28 -5.27 43.32
CA LEU A 765 10.31 -6.21 42.87
C LEU A 765 11.63 -5.49 42.56
N SER A 766 11.60 -4.33 41.89
CA SER A 766 12.81 -3.60 41.48
C SER A 766 13.72 -3.25 42.65
N ARG A 767 13.16 -3.03 43.85
CA ARG A 767 13.92 -2.67 45.06
C ARG A 767 14.88 -3.76 45.54
N GLN A 768 14.70 -4.99 45.04
CA GLN A 768 15.54 -6.14 45.36
C GLN A 768 16.63 -6.37 44.30
N LEU A 769 16.59 -5.65 43.18
CA LEU A 769 17.49 -5.82 42.06
C LEU A 769 18.75 -4.96 42.23
N GLU A 770 19.85 -5.44 41.68
CA GLU A 770 21.11 -4.71 41.59
C GLU A 770 21.23 -4.02 40.23
N ILE A 771 21.99 -2.92 40.17
CA ILE A 771 22.38 -2.30 38.90
C ILE A 771 23.38 -3.23 38.21
N GLU A 772 23.17 -3.52 36.93
CA GLU A 772 24.08 -4.33 36.12
C GLU A 772 24.78 -3.45 35.08
N PHE A 773 26.02 -3.80 34.73
CA PHE A 773 26.74 -3.16 33.65
C PHE A 773 27.55 -4.18 32.87
N HIS A 774 27.31 -4.30 31.57
CA HIS A 774 28.03 -5.24 30.70
C HIS A 774 28.12 -4.70 29.26
N LEU A 775 29.05 -5.27 28.50
CA LEU A 775 29.11 -5.08 27.06
C LEU A 775 28.22 -6.14 26.40
N GLU A 776 27.27 -5.70 25.56
CA GLU A 776 26.44 -6.58 24.75
C GLU A 776 26.90 -6.49 23.30
N SER A 777 27.33 -7.63 22.74
CA SER A 777 27.79 -7.71 21.35
C SER A 777 26.61 -7.73 20.37
N ASP A 778 26.79 -7.13 19.20
CA ASP A 778 25.77 -7.04 18.15
C ASP A 778 24.42 -6.46 18.65
N TYR A 779 24.46 -5.53 19.60
CA TYR A 779 23.26 -4.92 20.16
C TYR A 779 22.49 -4.13 19.09
N GLN A 780 21.18 -4.40 19.00
CA GLN A 780 20.28 -3.67 18.11
C GLN A 780 19.80 -2.39 18.79
N GLN A 781 20.56 -1.31 18.61
CA GLN A 781 20.14 0.03 18.98
C GLN A 781 18.82 0.41 18.26
N LEU A 782 18.02 1.27 18.90
CA LEU A 782 16.72 1.71 18.42
C LEU A 782 16.82 2.59 17.18
N HIS A 783 17.84 3.45 17.15
CA HIS A 783 18.04 4.47 16.12
C HIS A 783 19.23 4.18 15.19
N SER A 784 19.98 3.10 15.44
CA SER A 784 20.98 2.59 14.50
C SER A 784 20.47 1.32 13.82
N ALA A 785 20.46 1.35 12.50
CA ALA A 785 20.11 0.17 11.70
C ALA A 785 21.19 -0.92 11.82
N LEU A 786 22.47 -0.53 11.85
CA LEU A 786 23.61 -1.44 12.01
C LEU A 786 23.76 -1.83 13.50
N PRO A 787 23.83 -3.14 13.81
CA PRO A 787 24.19 -3.62 15.14
C PRO A 787 25.59 -3.13 15.57
N LYS A 788 25.76 -2.87 16.85
CA LYS A 788 27.05 -2.44 17.43
C LYS A 788 27.24 -3.03 18.81
N ASP A 789 28.49 -3.36 19.14
CA ASP A 789 28.89 -3.62 20.52
C ASP A 789 28.55 -2.41 21.38
N THR A 790 27.65 -2.60 22.35
CA THR A 790 27.08 -1.49 23.13
C THR A 790 27.13 -1.82 24.61
N TYR A 791 27.60 -0.88 25.42
CA TYR A 791 27.58 -1.02 26.88
C TYR A 791 26.19 -0.72 27.43
N ILE A 792 25.61 -1.69 28.13
CA ILE A 792 24.28 -1.59 28.72
C ILE A 792 24.39 -1.40 30.22
N LEU A 793 23.80 -0.31 30.73
CA LEU A 793 23.62 -0.06 32.15
C LEU A 793 22.15 -0.34 32.52
N SER A 794 21.88 -1.47 33.15
CA SER A 794 20.54 -1.86 33.58
C SER A 794 20.30 -1.34 35.00
N VAL A 795 19.32 -0.45 35.17
CA VAL A 795 19.04 0.24 36.43
C VAL A 795 17.61 -0.09 36.92
N PRO A 796 17.42 -0.57 38.16
CA PRO A 796 16.09 -0.82 38.72
C PRO A 796 15.23 0.45 38.78
N PHE A 797 13.90 0.30 38.65
CA PHE A 797 12.97 1.43 38.79
C PHE A 797 13.15 2.18 40.11
N GLU A 798 13.00 1.46 41.23
CA GLU A 798 13.18 2.01 42.57
C GLU A 798 14.22 1.21 43.36
N GLU A 799 14.92 1.92 44.26
CA GLU A 799 15.73 1.32 45.33
C GLU A 799 15.15 1.64 46.72
N PHE A 800 15.54 0.89 47.74
CA PHE A 800 15.14 1.19 49.11
C PHE A 800 15.77 2.49 49.62
N ILE A 801 14.94 3.38 50.20
CA ILE A 801 15.43 4.52 50.98
C ILE A 801 16.10 3.99 52.25
N ARG A 802 17.32 4.44 52.53
CA ARG A 802 18.06 4.09 53.74
C ARG A 802 18.34 5.34 54.57
N ASP A 803 18.29 5.20 55.89
CA ASP A 803 18.71 6.25 56.83
C ASP A 803 20.25 6.34 56.93
N ASP A 804 20.74 7.30 57.72
CA ASP A 804 22.18 7.52 57.96
C ASP A 804 22.88 6.29 58.58
N SER A 805 22.11 5.33 59.12
CA SER A 805 22.59 4.05 59.66
C SER A 805 22.43 2.88 58.67
N SER A 806 22.18 3.17 57.38
CA SER A 806 21.96 2.21 56.30
C SER A 806 20.73 1.29 56.47
N LYS A 807 19.80 1.61 57.38
CA LYS A 807 18.56 0.84 57.58
C LYS A 807 17.45 1.33 56.65
N ILE A 808 16.64 0.40 56.16
CA ILE A 808 15.52 0.70 55.27
C ILE A 808 14.47 1.54 56.00
N VAL A 809 14.21 2.74 55.48
CA VAL A 809 13.19 3.66 55.97
C VAL A 809 11.82 3.09 55.65
N ARG A 810 10.91 3.15 56.63
CA ARG A 810 9.55 2.63 56.51
C ARG A 810 8.53 3.74 56.68
N ASP A 811 7.41 3.62 55.95
CA ASP A 811 6.29 4.53 56.08
C ASP A 811 5.53 4.35 57.41
N LYS A 812 4.48 5.14 57.63
CA LYS A 812 3.61 5.08 58.81
C LYS A 812 2.92 3.71 59.00
N GLN A 813 2.88 2.88 57.95
CA GLN A 813 2.30 1.53 57.92
C GLN A 813 3.38 0.44 57.99
N ARG A 814 4.63 0.80 58.33
CA ARG A 814 5.81 -0.06 58.39
C ARG A 814 6.22 -0.70 57.06
N LYS A 815 5.75 -0.17 55.92
CA LYS A 815 6.19 -0.64 54.60
C LYS A 815 7.48 0.07 54.18
N PRO A 816 8.45 -0.65 53.57
CA PRO A 816 9.64 -0.04 53.02
C PRO A 816 9.30 1.08 52.02
N LEU A 817 9.98 2.22 52.15
CA LEU A 817 9.89 3.31 51.18
C LEU A 817 10.93 3.09 50.07
N GLY A 818 10.49 3.32 48.83
CA GLY A 818 11.36 3.33 47.65
C GLY A 818 11.60 4.75 47.16
N GLN A 819 12.74 4.97 46.51
CA GLN A 819 13.03 6.18 45.74
C GLN A 819 13.30 5.83 44.28
N ASP A 820 12.94 6.74 43.38
CA ASP A 820 13.13 6.60 41.93
C ASP A 820 14.63 6.56 41.58
N LEU A 821 15.15 5.37 41.29
CA LEU A 821 16.56 5.15 41.01
C LEU A 821 16.85 5.37 39.52
N ALA A 822 16.01 4.83 38.62
CA ALA A 822 16.21 4.99 37.19
C ALA A 822 16.07 6.45 36.74
N GLY A 823 15.10 7.20 37.30
CA GLY A 823 14.95 8.64 37.04
C GLY A 823 16.14 9.46 37.54
N GLN A 824 16.72 9.12 38.71
CA GLN A 824 17.95 9.76 39.19
C GLN A 824 19.15 9.46 38.28
N TRP A 825 19.24 8.25 37.73
CA TRP A 825 20.30 7.90 36.79
C TRP A 825 20.16 8.63 35.47
N LYS A 826 18.95 8.74 34.95
CA LYS A 826 18.62 9.58 33.79
C LYS A 826 19.16 11.00 33.98
N GLU A 827 18.79 11.67 35.07
CA GLU A 827 19.27 13.02 35.39
C GLU A 827 20.80 13.11 35.51
N ARG A 828 21.46 12.07 36.05
CA ARG A 828 22.93 12.01 36.15
C ARG A 828 23.62 11.83 34.81
N LEU A 829 23.05 11.05 33.89
CA LEU A 829 23.57 10.86 32.54
C LEU A 829 23.39 12.15 31.74
N ASP A 830 22.20 12.74 31.80
CA ASP A 830 21.86 14.02 31.15
C ASP A 830 22.79 15.16 31.61
N SER A 831 22.97 15.32 32.92
CA SER A 831 23.84 16.38 33.48
C SER A 831 25.32 16.22 33.14
N LYS A 832 25.74 15.03 32.71
CA LYS A 832 27.08 14.74 32.21
C LYS A 832 27.17 14.73 30.69
N ASN A 833 26.07 15.01 30.00
CA ASN A 833 25.98 14.97 28.54
C ASN A 833 26.43 13.61 27.96
N ILE A 834 26.07 12.52 28.65
CA ILE A 834 26.28 11.15 28.18
C ILE A 834 25.05 10.79 27.36
N GLU A 835 25.25 10.46 26.09
CA GLU A 835 24.17 10.03 25.20
C GLU A 835 23.83 8.55 25.46
N TYR A 836 22.54 8.23 25.41
CA TYR A 836 22.04 6.88 25.64
C TYR A 836 20.68 6.66 24.97
N GLU A 837 20.35 5.40 24.73
CA GLU A 837 18.98 4.95 24.46
C GLU A 837 18.42 4.29 25.72
N ALA A 838 17.19 4.64 26.11
CA ALA A 838 16.59 4.11 27.31
C ALA A 838 15.37 3.24 26.99
N THR A 839 15.50 1.94 27.24
CA THR A 839 14.42 0.96 27.04
C THR A 839 14.06 0.27 28.33
N LEU A 840 12.92 -0.41 28.35
CA LEU A 840 12.60 -1.33 29.44
C LEU A 840 13.35 -2.62 29.28
N HIS A 841 13.91 -3.11 30.37
CA HIS A 841 14.51 -4.43 30.41
C HIS A 841 13.46 -5.48 30.03
N PRO A 842 13.80 -6.47 29.18
CA PRO A 842 12.81 -7.39 28.61
C PRO A 842 12.13 -8.28 29.65
N SER A 843 12.80 -8.58 30.76
CA SER A 843 12.35 -9.58 31.76
C SER A 843 12.35 -9.12 33.22
N LEU A 844 12.88 -7.92 33.53
CA LEU A 844 13.00 -7.40 34.90
C LEU A 844 12.47 -5.96 34.97
N PRO A 845 11.93 -5.48 36.11
CA PRO A 845 11.48 -4.09 36.31
C PRO A 845 12.67 -3.12 36.44
N MET A 846 13.41 -2.99 35.34
CA MET A 846 14.62 -2.18 35.19
C MET A 846 14.55 -1.39 33.88
N VAL A 847 15.35 -0.33 33.80
CA VAL A 847 15.60 0.45 32.60
C VAL A 847 16.99 0.11 32.08
N ASN A 848 17.08 -0.27 30.81
CA ASN A 848 18.34 -0.44 30.11
C ASN A 848 18.75 0.89 29.49
N PHE A 849 19.87 1.44 29.97
CA PHE A 849 20.53 2.58 29.34
C PHE A 849 21.64 2.04 28.44
N ALA A 850 21.38 1.98 27.14
CA ALA A 850 22.37 1.64 26.13
C ALA A 850 23.22 2.88 25.84
N LEU A 851 24.46 2.90 26.36
CA LEU A 851 25.32 4.08 26.30
C LEU A 851 25.89 4.25 24.89
N LEU A 852 25.70 5.42 24.29
CA LEU A 852 26.21 5.77 22.96
C LEU A 852 27.61 6.36 23.10
N ASP A 853 28.59 5.70 22.49
CA ASP A 853 30.02 6.07 22.50
C ASP A 853 30.59 6.48 23.89
N PRO A 854 30.45 5.65 24.93
CA PRO A 854 30.91 5.99 26.27
C PRO A 854 32.44 6.09 26.34
N SER A 855 32.95 7.10 27.06
CA SER A 855 34.40 7.24 27.27
C SER A 855 34.99 6.06 28.06
N ASN A 856 36.23 5.65 27.75
CA ASN A 856 36.93 4.59 28.50
C ASN A 856 36.94 4.82 30.02
N ARG A 857 37.07 6.08 30.46
CA ARG A 857 37.04 6.43 31.88
C ARG A 857 35.67 6.15 32.54
N LEU A 858 34.58 6.35 31.79
CA LEU A 858 33.24 6.03 32.26
C LEU A 858 33.05 4.52 32.33
N ILE A 859 33.47 3.79 31.30
CA ILE A 859 33.44 2.32 31.24
C ILE A 859 34.18 1.74 32.45
N GLU A 860 35.45 2.11 32.65
CA GLU A 860 36.26 1.63 33.78
C GLU A 860 35.60 1.91 35.15
N ALA A 861 34.96 3.08 35.29
CA ALA A 861 34.29 3.45 36.53
C ALA A 861 33.01 2.63 36.78
N LEU A 862 32.24 2.32 35.74
CA LEU A 862 31.02 1.52 35.82
C LEU A 862 31.34 0.03 35.96
N GLU A 863 32.30 -0.52 35.20
CA GLU A 863 32.79 -1.89 35.34
C GLU A 863 33.30 -2.16 36.74
N LYS A 864 34.13 -1.26 37.28
CA LYS A 864 34.65 -1.40 38.66
C LYS A 864 33.54 -1.43 39.71
N ARG A 865 32.42 -0.75 39.47
CA ARG A 865 31.35 -0.58 40.45
C ARG A 865 30.20 -1.58 40.30
N TYR A 866 29.90 -2.01 39.09
CA TYR A 866 28.71 -2.78 38.74
C TYR A 866 28.98 -3.99 37.83
N GLY A 867 30.21 -4.14 37.30
CA GLY A 867 30.52 -5.19 36.32
C GLY A 867 30.49 -6.63 36.86
N ASN A 868 30.39 -6.81 38.18
CA ASN A 868 30.22 -8.12 38.83
C ASN A 868 28.80 -8.38 39.33
N ASN A 869 27.88 -7.43 39.13
CA ASN A 869 26.50 -7.56 39.59
C ASN A 869 25.70 -8.39 38.56
N THR A 870 24.88 -9.32 39.05
CA THR A 870 23.99 -10.17 38.25
C THR A 870 22.72 -10.40 39.03
N ASN A 871 21.57 -10.17 38.41
CA ASN A 871 20.26 -10.55 38.91
C ASN A 871 19.87 -11.93 38.37
N ASP A 872 19.88 -12.94 39.23
CA ASP A 872 19.42 -14.29 38.86
C ASP A 872 17.89 -14.34 38.83
N ILE A 873 17.32 -14.34 37.62
CA ILE A 873 15.88 -14.40 37.36
C ILE A 873 15.22 -15.61 38.03
N ASP A 874 15.88 -16.77 38.05
CA ASP A 874 15.32 -18.01 38.61
C ASP A 874 15.19 -17.96 40.14
N SER A 875 15.94 -17.06 40.78
CA SER A 875 15.91 -16.85 42.23
C SER A 875 14.82 -15.86 42.69
N LEU A 876 14.21 -15.11 41.77
CA LEU A 876 13.24 -14.06 42.07
C LEU A 876 11.79 -14.57 42.05
N ASN A 877 10.97 -14.08 42.99
CA ASN A 877 9.52 -14.29 42.88
C ASN A 877 8.93 -13.24 41.94
N LEU A 878 8.75 -13.62 40.68
CA LEU A 878 8.20 -12.74 39.64
C LEU A 878 6.67 -12.69 39.64
N THR A 879 5.98 -13.24 40.65
CA THR A 879 4.51 -13.31 40.61
C THR A 879 3.80 -12.19 41.38
N TYR A 880 2.65 -11.75 40.87
CA TYR A 880 1.73 -10.83 41.55
C TYR A 880 0.27 -11.26 41.37
N ARG A 881 -0.64 -10.74 42.19
CA ARG A 881 -2.10 -10.95 41.99
C ARG A 881 -2.71 -9.76 41.28
N ASP A 882 -3.41 -10.00 40.17
CA ASP A 882 -4.11 -8.96 39.41
C ASP A 882 -5.37 -8.44 40.14
N GLY A 883 -6.03 -7.43 39.56
CA GLY A 883 -7.27 -6.86 40.10
C GLY A 883 -8.46 -7.84 40.16
N LEU A 884 -8.32 -9.04 39.61
CA LEU A 884 -9.29 -10.13 39.67
C LEU A 884 -8.84 -11.27 40.61
N GLY A 885 -7.72 -11.10 41.31
CA GLY A 885 -7.18 -12.05 42.28
C GLY A 885 -6.38 -13.21 41.68
N ARG A 886 -6.12 -13.20 40.36
CA ARG A 886 -5.36 -14.24 39.64
C ARG A 886 -3.86 -14.00 39.77
N THR A 887 -3.09 -15.06 39.93
CA THR A 887 -1.62 -14.99 39.91
C THR A 887 -1.14 -14.75 38.47
N GLN A 888 -0.28 -13.74 38.30
CA GLN A 888 0.33 -13.32 37.04
C GLN A 888 1.84 -13.22 37.23
N ASP A 889 2.59 -13.36 36.14
CA ASP A 889 4.04 -13.20 36.11
C ASP A 889 4.41 -11.78 35.63
N ILE A 890 5.25 -11.05 36.38
CA ILE A 890 5.77 -9.73 36.03
C ILE A 890 6.60 -9.79 34.74
N SER A 891 7.40 -10.84 34.54
CA SER A 891 8.26 -10.97 33.36
C SER A 891 7.46 -11.00 32.06
N SER A 892 6.22 -11.51 32.13
CA SER A 892 5.30 -11.53 30.98
C SER A 892 4.80 -10.15 30.57
N ARG A 893 4.83 -9.16 31.48
CA ARG A 893 4.40 -7.79 31.22
C ARG A 893 4.92 -6.81 32.27
N ILE A 894 6.07 -6.22 32.00
CA ILE A 894 6.62 -5.12 32.80
C ILE A 894 5.87 -3.84 32.44
N VAL A 895 5.46 -3.11 33.48
CA VAL A 895 4.78 -1.83 33.32
C VAL A 895 5.63 -0.77 34.01
N ALA A 896 6.21 0.13 33.21
CA ALA A 896 6.99 1.24 33.73
C ALA A 896 6.17 2.13 34.68
N PRO A 897 6.84 2.78 35.63
CA PRO A 897 6.31 3.94 36.34
C PRO A 897 5.73 4.97 35.35
N THR A 898 4.61 5.59 35.72
CA THR A 898 3.91 6.56 34.85
C THR A 898 4.71 7.81 34.51
N GLU A 899 5.66 8.13 35.37
CA GLU A 899 6.60 9.24 35.31
C GLU A 899 7.72 9.00 34.29
N TYR A 900 7.89 7.75 33.80
CA TYR A 900 8.94 7.39 32.86
C TYR A 900 8.53 7.57 31.40
N THR A 901 7.99 8.74 31.07
CA THR A 901 7.59 9.08 29.70
C THR A 901 8.77 9.26 28.74
N TRP A 902 10.00 9.20 29.27
CA TRP A 902 11.27 9.27 28.54
C TRP A 902 11.77 7.89 28.10
N LEU A 903 11.09 6.81 28.48
CA LEU A 903 11.43 5.48 28.00
C LEU A 903 10.91 5.26 26.60
N GLU A 904 11.76 4.66 25.79
CA GLU A 904 11.42 4.22 24.45
C GLU A 904 10.92 2.78 24.49
N SER A 905 9.73 2.58 23.92
CA SER A 905 9.04 1.32 24.01
C SER A 905 9.35 0.45 22.78
N GLN A 906 10.10 -0.64 22.96
CA GLN A 906 10.20 -1.65 21.91
C GLN A 906 8.87 -2.40 21.73
N HIS A 907 8.18 -2.71 22.84
CA HIS A 907 6.85 -3.31 22.86
C HIS A 907 6.15 -2.94 24.16
N GLN A 908 5.10 -2.11 24.14
CA GLN A 908 4.23 -1.97 25.32
C GLN A 908 2.96 -1.18 25.07
N THR A 909 1.90 -1.89 24.70
CA THR A 909 0.53 -1.81 25.24
C THR A 909 -0.37 -2.71 24.39
N PRO A 910 -1.38 -3.39 24.96
CA PRO A 910 -2.33 -4.15 24.17
C PRO A 910 -3.01 -3.23 23.16
N LYS A 911 -2.72 -3.44 21.86
CA LYS A 911 -3.20 -2.57 20.77
C LYS A 911 -4.72 -2.66 20.53
N ALA A 912 -5.41 -3.58 21.22
CA ALA A 912 -6.81 -3.93 20.96
C ALA A 912 -7.06 -4.30 19.47
N ALA A 913 -6.07 -4.97 18.85
CA ALA A 913 -6.13 -5.37 17.45
C ALA A 913 -7.26 -6.38 17.17
N LEU A 914 -7.63 -7.19 18.17
CA LEU A 914 -8.65 -8.23 18.04
C LEU A 914 -10.01 -7.65 17.62
N VAL A 915 -10.53 -6.64 18.34
CA VAL A 915 -11.85 -6.06 18.02
C VAL A 915 -11.88 -5.41 16.64
N LEU A 916 -10.82 -4.68 16.26
CA LEU A 916 -10.72 -4.03 14.94
C LEU A 916 -10.71 -5.05 13.80
N ASN A 917 -10.13 -6.23 14.04
CA ASN A 917 -10.03 -7.30 13.05
C ASN A 917 -11.29 -8.14 12.93
N LEU A 918 -12.00 -8.39 14.03
CA LEU A 918 -13.19 -9.23 14.04
C LEU A 918 -14.45 -8.48 13.62
N PHE A 919 -14.55 -7.19 13.95
CA PHE A 919 -15.78 -6.39 13.82
C PHE A 919 -15.54 -5.08 13.04
N THR A 920 -14.72 -5.13 11.98
CA THR A 920 -14.39 -3.94 11.18
C THR A 920 -15.64 -3.25 10.65
N ASP A 921 -16.61 -4.01 10.13
CA ASP A 921 -17.81 -3.48 9.49
C ASP A 921 -18.71 -2.80 10.51
N GLU A 922 -18.93 -3.42 11.67
CA GLU A 922 -19.73 -2.87 12.76
C GLU A 922 -19.09 -1.59 13.34
N ILE A 923 -17.76 -1.53 13.42
CA ILE A 923 -17.03 -0.33 13.83
C ILE A 923 -17.17 0.78 12.79
N CYS A 924 -17.05 0.46 11.50
CA CYS A 924 -17.27 1.43 10.43
C CYS A 924 -18.70 1.98 10.47
N GLN A 925 -19.69 1.12 10.64
CA GLN A 925 -21.09 1.52 10.81
C GLN A 925 -21.26 2.42 12.04
N GLN A 926 -20.61 2.09 13.15
CA GLN A 926 -20.69 2.90 14.37
C GLN A 926 -20.04 4.28 14.18
N LEU A 927 -18.89 4.37 13.50
CA LEU A 927 -18.25 5.65 13.18
C LEU A 927 -19.10 6.53 12.26
N GLN A 928 -19.77 5.94 11.26
CA GLN A 928 -20.68 6.67 10.36
C GLN A 928 -21.90 7.24 11.11
N ASN A 929 -22.40 6.51 12.09
CA ASN A 929 -23.57 6.91 12.89
C ASN A 929 -23.20 7.77 14.10
N PHE A 930 -21.92 7.84 14.46
CA PHE A 930 -21.45 8.56 15.63
C PHE A 930 -21.72 10.06 15.51
N ARG A 931 -22.42 10.60 16.51
CA ARG A 931 -22.69 12.04 16.61
C ARG A 931 -21.89 12.61 17.76
N PHE A 932 -21.02 13.58 17.47
CA PHE A 932 -20.30 14.35 18.48
C PHE A 932 -21.18 15.52 18.94
N ASP A 933 -22.17 15.22 19.78
CA ASP A 933 -23.15 16.20 20.27
C ASP A 933 -22.94 16.58 21.73
N ARG A 934 -22.10 15.85 22.46
CA ARG A 934 -21.83 16.09 23.87
C ARG A 934 -20.40 15.73 24.24
N ALA A 935 -19.76 16.59 25.03
CA ALA A 935 -18.46 16.30 25.64
C ALA A 935 -18.42 16.71 27.11
N GLU A 936 -17.75 15.92 27.94
CA GLU A 936 -17.47 16.28 29.34
C GLU A 936 -16.03 16.79 29.44
N LEU A 937 -15.83 17.94 30.07
CA LEU A 937 -14.51 18.52 30.32
C LEU A 937 -14.17 18.52 31.82
N ILE A 938 -12.90 18.34 32.13
CA ILE A 938 -12.33 18.28 33.48
C ILE A 938 -11.14 19.23 33.62
N GLY A 939 -10.87 19.66 34.86
CA GLY A 939 -9.69 20.47 35.18
C GLY A 939 -9.87 21.98 35.09
N GLN A 940 -11.11 22.47 34.89
CA GLN A 940 -11.42 23.92 34.88
C GLN A 940 -10.91 24.65 36.14
N LYS A 941 -10.94 24.00 37.32
CA LYS A 941 -10.48 24.59 38.59
C LYS A 941 -8.97 24.85 38.69
N HIS A 942 -8.19 24.44 37.69
CA HIS A 942 -6.72 24.53 37.69
C HIS A 942 -6.14 25.49 36.65
N ASN A 943 -6.97 26.28 35.96
CA ASN A 943 -6.52 27.16 34.88
C ASN A 943 -7.12 28.58 34.97
N ALA A 944 -7.02 29.33 33.88
CA ALA A 944 -7.46 30.73 33.78
C ALA A 944 -8.95 30.95 34.07
N PHE A 945 -9.77 29.90 33.99
CA PHE A 945 -11.22 29.97 34.24
C PHE A 945 -11.63 29.47 35.61
N LYS A 946 -10.69 29.19 36.53
CA LYS A 946 -10.97 28.58 37.86
C LYS A 946 -12.04 29.31 38.69
N ASP A 947 -12.14 30.63 38.54
CA ASP A 947 -13.05 31.50 39.30
C ASP A 947 -14.34 31.84 38.53
N VAL A 948 -14.52 31.30 37.32
CA VAL A 948 -15.70 31.53 36.48
C VAL A 948 -16.82 30.56 36.85
N ASP A 949 -18.01 31.12 37.10
CA ASP A 949 -19.22 30.36 37.42
C ASP A 949 -20.11 30.19 36.17
N PHE A 950 -19.94 29.06 35.50
CA PHE A 950 -20.69 28.69 34.30
C PHE A 950 -22.18 28.37 34.57
N SER A 951 -22.66 28.43 35.81
CA SER A 951 -24.09 28.32 36.13
C SER A 951 -24.86 29.63 35.94
N ARG A 952 -24.16 30.76 35.75
CA ARG A 952 -24.78 32.08 35.64
C ARG A 952 -25.58 32.22 34.34
N GLN A 953 -26.60 33.08 34.40
CA GLN A 953 -27.53 33.36 33.29
C GLN A 953 -26.83 33.88 32.03
N GLU A 954 -25.63 34.45 32.16
CA GLU A 954 -24.80 34.94 31.05
C GLU A 954 -24.20 33.80 30.19
N TRP A 955 -24.07 32.58 30.73
CA TRP A 955 -23.56 31.40 30.01
C TRP A 955 -24.67 30.47 29.53
N SER A 956 -25.77 30.39 30.29
CA SER A 956 -26.86 29.43 30.04
C SER A 956 -27.51 29.63 28.67
N GLY A 957 -27.53 28.56 27.86
CA GLY A 957 -28.15 28.53 26.53
C GLY A 957 -27.44 29.35 25.45
N GLN A 958 -26.34 30.04 25.77
CA GLN A 958 -25.53 30.74 24.77
C GLN A 958 -24.54 29.78 24.09
N LYS A 959 -24.39 29.95 22.78
CA LYS A 959 -23.37 29.25 22.00
C LYS A 959 -22.08 30.05 21.98
N PHE A 960 -20.97 29.36 22.21
CA PHE A 960 -19.63 29.93 22.14
C PHE A 960 -18.79 29.14 21.13
N ALA A 961 -17.83 29.82 20.51
CA ALA A 961 -16.83 29.19 19.67
C ALA A 961 -15.67 28.67 20.53
N PHE A 962 -15.27 27.44 20.29
CA PHE A 962 -14.19 26.75 20.97
C PHE A 962 -13.17 26.26 19.95
N GLU A 963 -11.92 26.13 20.40
CA GLU A 963 -10.84 25.53 19.63
C GLU A 963 -10.23 24.38 20.44
N VAL A 964 -9.79 23.31 19.80
CA VAL A 964 -9.00 22.25 20.45
C VAL A 964 -7.52 22.56 20.31
N GLY A 965 -6.86 22.92 21.40
CA GLY A 965 -5.42 23.11 21.48
C GLY A 965 -4.67 21.87 21.97
N SER A 966 -3.36 22.00 22.07
CA SER A 966 -2.48 21.03 22.74
C SER A 966 -2.20 21.48 24.17
N PHE A 967 -2.41 20.61 25.16
CA PHE A 967 -2.01 20.90 26.53
C PHE A 967 -0.50 20.83 26.67
N SER A 968 0.11 21.82 27.33
CA SER A 968 1.53 21.82 27.67
C SER A 968 1.69 21.91 29.18
N SER A 969 2.47 20.98 29.76
CA SER A 969 2.58 20.81 31.21
C SER A 969 3.95 20.27 31.62
N SER A 970 4.44 20.70 32.79
CA SER A 970 5.62 20.09 33.44
C SER A 970 5.35 18.66 33.92
N ASP A 971 4.08 18.31 34.15
CA ASP A 971 3.63 16.94 34.30
C ASP A 971 3.51 16.31 32.91
N LEU A 972 4.52 15.51 32.55
CA LEU A 972 4.70 14.86 31.25
C LEU A 972 3.54 13.92 30.88
N ARG A 973 2.69 13.52 31.85
CA ARG A 973 1.57 12.60 31.61
C ARG A 973 0.52 13.17 30.64
N TYR A 974 0.28 14.47 30.71
CA TYR A 974 -0.79 15.13 29.94
C TYR A 974 -0.27 15.99 28.80
N ASP A 975 1.04 16.12 28.66
CA ASP A 975 1.69 16.92 27.62
C ASP A 975 1.34 16.39 26.21
N GLY A 976 0.84 17.27 25.35
CA GLY A 976 0.33 16.92 24.03
C GLY A 976 -1.13 16.47 23.98
N SER A 977 -1.84 16.37 25.12
CA SER A 977 -3.25 15.94 25.14
C SER A 977 -4.19 17.03 24.60
N PRO A 978 -5.29 16.68 23.91
CA PRO A 978 -6.28 17.65 23.46
C PRO A 978 -6.91 18.42 24.63
N ILE A 979 -6.89 19.74 24.55
CA ILE A 979 -7.53 20.66 25.51
C ILE A 979 -8.47 21.61 24.79
N VAL A 980 -9.63 21.90 25.39
CA VAL A 980 -10.56 22.89 24.85
C VAL A 980 -10.11 24.29 25.26
N LEU A 981 -10.04 25.19 24.29
CA LEU A 981 -9.75 26.60 24.43
C LEU A 981 -11.04 27.40 24.23
N LEU A 982 -11.19 28.45 25.03
CA LEU A 982 -12.21 29.48 24.87
C LEU A 982 -11.50 30.82 24.76
N ASP A 983 -11.72 31.55 23.67
CA ASP A 983 -11.02 32.81 23.34
C ASP A 983 -9.48 32.67 23.38
N GLY A 984 -8.95 31.56 22.84
CA GLY A 984 -7.52 31.25 22.83
C GLY A 984 -6.91 30.88 24.20
N LYS A 985 -7.72 30.82 25.27
CA LYS A 985 -7.26 30.47 26.62
C LYS A 985 -7.68 29.04 27.00
N PRO A 986 -6.82 28.27 27.70
CA PRO A 986 -7.14 26.93 28.16
C PRO A 986 -8.36 26.88 29.10
N LEU A 987 -9.47 26.29 28.65
CA LEU A 987 -10.70 26.13 29.42
C LEU A 987 -10.70 24.87 30.28
N ALA A 988 -10.51 23.69 29.67
CA ALA A 988 -10.49 22.40 30.35
C ALA A 988 -10.15 21.26 29.37
N MET A 989 -9.61 20.16 29.88
CA MET A 989 -9.32 18.95 29.09
C MET A 989 -10.58 18.10 28.92
N PHE A 990 -10.65 17.29 27.86
CA PHE A 990 -11.69 16.27 27.75
C PHE A 990 -11.55 15.21 28.86
N SER A 991 -12.68 14.83 29.47
CA SER A 991 -12.79 13.68 30.36
C SER A 991 -12.32 12.41 29.65
N ALA A 992 -11.72 11.48 30.38
CA ALA A 992 -11.22 10.23 29.82
C ALA A 992 -12.33 9.44 29.10
N ASN A 993 -13.55 9.44 29.61
CA ASN A 993 -14.68 8.71 29.02
C ASN A 993 -15.51 9.55 28.03
N SER A 994 -15.05 10.74 27.67
CA SER A 994 -15.74 11.62 26.73
C SER A 994 -15.15 11.45 25.33
N PRO A 995 -15.96 11.57 24.26
CA PRO A 995 -15.39 11.70 22.93
C PRO A 995 -14.51 12.95 22.86
N LYS A 996 -13.46 12.88 22.04
CA LYS A 996 -12.49 13.96 21.85
C LYS A 996 -12.41 14.34 20.39
N LEU A 997 -12.23 15.63 20.11
CA LEU A 997 -11.93 16.12 18.77
C LEU A 997 -10.40 16.27 18.60
N PRO A 998 -9.87 16.12 17.38
CA PRO A 998 -8.46 16.34 17.09
C PRO A 998 -8.02 17.79 17.37
N ILE A 999 -6.73 17.96 17.66
CA ILE A 999 -6.10 19.28 17.84
C ILE A 999 -6.25 20.11 16.54
N GLY A 1000 -6.52 21.40 16.67
CA GLY A 1000 -6.80 22.33 15.58
C GLY A 1000 -8.27 22.36 15.13
N THR A 1001 -9.15 21.56 15.75
CA THR A 1001 -10.59 21.59 15.47
C THR A 1001 -11.25 22.80 16.12
N ILE A 1002 -12.10 23.50 15.37
CA ILE A 1002 -12.94 24.61 15.85
C ILE A 1002 -14.41 24.16 15.84
N PHE A 1003 -15.19 24.54 16.85
CA PHE A 1003 -16.60 24.16 16.93
C PHE A 1003 -17.40 25.12 17.82
N GLU A 1004 -18.71 25.13 17.67
CA GLU A 1004 -19.65 25.84 18.54
C GLU A 1004 -20.34 24.89 19.53
N ALA A 1005 -20.48 25.33 20.78
CA ALA A 1005 -21.20 24.58 21.80
C ALA A 1005 -21.85 25.49 22.84
N THR A 1006 -22.86 24.97 23.55
CA THR A 1006 -23.31 25.55 24.82
C THR A 1006 -22.56 24.88 25.97
N ILE A 1007 -22.33 25.62 27.07
CA ILE A 1007 -21.57 25.15 28.22
C ILE A 1007 -22.43 25.16 29.48
N GLU A 1008 -22.41 24.06 30.24
CA GLU A 1008 -23.14 23.92 31.50
C GLU A 1008 -22.29 23.18 32.54
N PRO A 1009 -22.41 23.48 33.84
CA PRO A 1009 -21.77 22.68 34.88
C PRO A 1009 -22.42 21.29 34.98
N SER A 1010 -21.61 20.24 35.14
CA SER A 1010 -22.12 18.89 35.33
C SER A 1010 -22.71 18.69 36.73
N SER A 1011 -23.69 17.78 36.85
CA SER A 1011 -24.34 17.41 38.11
C SER A 1011 -23.38 16.82 39.16
N LYS A 1012 -22.15 16.45 38.76
CA LYS A 1012 -21.08 15.95 39.65
C LYS A 1012 -20.16 17.06 40.20
N GLY A 1013 -20.41 18.34 39.88
CA GLY A 1013 -19.87 19.52 40.57
C GLY A 1013 -18.42 19.93 40.26
N ASN A 1014 -17.66 19.12 39.51
CA ASN A 1014 -16.26 19.38 39.16
C ASN A 1014 -15.92 19.24 37.66
N SER A 1015 -16.94 19.05 36.81
CA SER A 1015 -16.80 18.94 35.36
C SER A 1015 -17.72 19.93 34.64
N LEU A 1016 -17.36 20.27 33.41
CA LEU A 1016 -18.19 21.03 32.49
C LEU A 1016 -18.76 20.11 31.44
N LEU A 1017 -19.94 20.42 30.96
CA LEU A 1017 -20.62 19.71 29.91
C LEU A 1017 -20.77 20.66 28.72
N LEU A 1018 -20.27 20.23 27.57
CA LEU A 1018 -20.51 20.89 26.31
C LEU A 1018 -21.62 20.18 25.56
N SER A 1019 -22.63 20.93 25.11
CA SER A 1019 -23.61 20.47 24.11
C SER A 1019 -23.24 21.08 22.78
N ILE A 1020 -22.73 20.25 21.89
CA ILE A 1020 -21.95 20.65 20.73
C ILE A 1020 -22.85 20.66 19.50
N ASP A 1021 -22.79 21.75 18.73
CA ASP A 1021 -23.42 21.78 17.43
C ASP A 1021 -22.55 21.00 16.44
N SER A 1022 -22.86 19.71 16.27
CA SER A 1022 -22.13 18.83 15.35
C SER A 1022 -21.94 19.38 13.93
N LYS A 1023 -22.78 20.30 13.45
CA LYS A 1023 -22.64 20.94 12.13
C LYS A 1023 -21.61 22.07 12.09
N SER A 1024 -21.22 22.60 13.24
CA SER A 1024 -20.24 23.68 13.37
C SER A 1024 -18.79 23.19 13.43
N VAL A 1025 -18.57 21.89 13.56
CA VAL A 1025 -17.23 21.29 13.68
C VAL A 1025 -16.45 21.48 12.38
N GLN A 1026 -15.35 22.23 12.45
CA GLN A 1026 -14.45 22.52 11.35
C GLN A 1026 -13.02 22.10 11.70
N PHE A 1027 -12.34 21.43 10.78
CA PHE A 1027 -10.93 21.07 10.92
C PHE A 1027 -10.07 22.16 10.28
N SER A 1028 -8.99 22.58 10.95
CA SER A 1028 -8.04 23.52 10.35
C SER A 1028 -7.39 22.90 9.11
N HIS A 1029 -7.76 23.45 7.94
CA HIS A 1029 -7.10 23.16 6.68
C HIS A 1029 -5.98 24.18 6.49
N THR A 1030 -4.73 23.81 6.77
CA THR A 1030 -3.62 24.57 6.22
C THR A 1030 -3.64 24.33 4.70
N VAL A 1031 -3.83 25.41 3.95
CA VAL A 1031 -3.93 25.45 2.49
C VAL A 1031 -2.73 24.74 1.86
N GLU A 1032 -2.98 23.78 0.98
CA GLU A 1032 -1.96 23.18 0.12
C GLU A 1032 -1.34 24.27 -0.76
N PRO A 1033 -0.01 24.34 -0.92
CA PRO A 1033 0.54 24.87 -2.15
C PRO A 1033 0.09 23.92 -3.27
N GLN A 1034 -0.74 24.42 -4.18
CA GLN A 1034 -1.02 23.73 -5.42
C GLN A 1034 0.32 23.56 -6.16
N ILE A 1035 0.84 22.34 -6.17
CA ILE A 1035 1.83 21.94 -7.16
C ILE A 1035 1.04 21.86 -8.46
N GLU A 1036 1.34 22.75 -9.40
CA GLU A 1036 0.73 22.79 -10.73
C GLU A 1036 1.05 21.49 -11.50
N ASP A 1037 0.21 20.47 -11.35
CA ASP A 1037 0.09 19.33 -12.27
C ASP A 1037 -0.91 19.62 -13.42
N GLU A 1038 -1.25 20.89 -13.67
CA GLU A 1038 -2.10 21.31 -14.80
C GLU A 1038 -1.28 21.54 -16.08
N VAL A 1039 -0.69 20.48 -16.64
CA VAL A 1039 -0.42 20.43 -18.10
C VAL A 1039 -0.96 19.16 -18.77
N ILE A 1040 -1.45 18.15 -18.03
CA ILE A 1040 -1.77 16.84 -18.65
C ILE A 1040 -3.27 16.45 -18.60
N ALA A 1041 -4.14 17.17 -17.87
CA ALA A 1041 -5.54 16.74 -17.67
C ALA A 1041 -6.64 17.51 -18.45
N LYS A 1042 -6.33 18.58 -19.21
CA LYS A 1042 -7.34 19.31 -20.01
C LYS A 1042 -7.04 19.27 -21.51
N LYS A 1043 -7.29 18.13 -22.16
CA LYS A 1043 -7.76 18.05 -23.57
C LYS A 1043 -8.13 16.62 -24.01
N VAL A 1044 -8.96 15.90 -23.25
CA VAL A 1044 -9.83 14.85 -23.82
C VAL A 1044 -11.15 14.77 -23.03
N ARG A 1045 -12.08 15.68 -23.31
CA ARG A 1045 -13.51 15.40 -23.14
C ARG A 1045 -14.16 15.59 -24.51
N SER A 1046 -14.61 14.50 -25.11
CA SER A 1046 -15.44 14.55 -26.31
C SER A 1046 -16.84 15.08 -25.95
N PRO A 1047 -17.54 15.73 -26.90
CA PRO A 1047 -18.72 16.52 -26.62
C PRO A 1047 -19.98 15.67 -26.80
N HIS A 1048 -20.57 15.15 -25.72
CA HIS A 1048 -22.01 14.85 -25.66
C HIS A 1048 -22.45 14.65 -24.21
N GLN A 1049 -22.61 15.77 -23.51
CA GLN A 1049 -23.54 15.92 -22.39
C GLN A 1049 -23.75 17.43 -22.16
N SER A 1050 -24.33 18.10 -23.16
CA SER A 1050 -24.69 19.52 -23.07
C SER A 1050 -26.07 19.77 -23.65
N GLN A 1051 -27.10 19.21 -23.01
CA GLN A 1051 -28.47 19.69 -23.13
C GLN A 1051 -29.16 19.63 -21.76
N ARG A 1052 -28.62 20.39 -20.81
CA ARG A 1052 -29.30 20.93 -19.63
C ARG A 1052 -28.26 21.83 -18.95
N ASN A 1053 -28.61 23.09 -18.70
CA ASN A 1053 -27.80 24.17 -18.11
C ASN A 1053 -27.30 25.25 -19.09
N SER A 1054 -28.10 25.59 -20.12
CA SER A 1054 -27.99 26.87 -20.83
C SER A 1054 -28.78 27.98 -20.12
N GLN A 1055 -28.51 28.21 -18.83
CA GLN A 1055 -28.96 29.40 -18.09
C GLN A 1055 -28.00 29.64 -16.92
N LEU A 1056 -26.75 30.04 -17.19
CA LEU A 1056 -25.81 30.67 -16.25
C LEU A 1056 -24.44 30.86 -16.96
N LYS A 1057 -24.41 31.65 -18.03
CA LYS A 1057 -23.15 32.23 -18.55
C LYS A 1057 -23.40 33.71 -18.85
N ASN A 1058 -23.13 34.53 -17.85
CA ASN A 1058 -22.73 35.93 -17.95
C ASN A 1058 -22.21 36.37 -16.57
N LYS A 1059 -20.99 35.94 -16.24
CA LYS A 1059 -20.10 36.62 -15.30
C LYS A 1059 -18.68 36.39 -15.82
N ILE A 1060 -18.07 37.45 -16.32
CA ILE A 1060 -16.66 37.52 -16.68
C ILE A 1060 -15.90 37.61 -15.34
N ASP A 1061 -14.94 36.72 -15.11
CA ASP A 1061 -14.11 36.71 -13.89
C ASP A 1061 -13.33 38.02 -13.78
N ARG A 1062 -13.59 38.75 -12.70
CA ARG A 1062 -12.81 39.94 -12.28
C ARG A 1062 -11.66 39.46 -11.41
N PRO A 1063 -10.47 40.09 -11.43
CA PRO A 1063 -9.38 39.75 -10.53
C PRO A 1063 -9.83 39.88 -9.07
N ASP A 1064 -9.45 38.92 -8.22
CA ASP A 1064 -9.76 38.96 -6.79
C ASP A 1064 -9.08 40.20 -6.17
N SER A 1065 -9.93 41.09 -5.62
CA SER A 1065 -9.53 42.33 -4.96
C SER A 1065 -8.45 42.09 -3.90
N LEU A 1066 -8.57 40.97 -3.17
CA LEU A 1066 -7.68 40.66 -2.07
C LEU A 1066 -6.30 40.24 -2.57
N GLU A 1067 -6.23 39.39 -3.59
CA GLU A 1067 -4.95 38.94 -4.18
C GLU A 1067 -4.17 40.11 -4.79
N VAL A 1068 -4.85 40.97 -5.55
CA VAL A 1068 -4.19 42.14 -6.17
C VAL A 1068 -3.76 43.17 -5.11
N SER A 1069 -4.54 43.32 -4.03
CA SER A 1069 -4.18 44.16 -2.88
C SER A 1069 -2.97 43.60 -2.11
N GLN A 1070 -2.85 42.27 -2.00
CA GLN A 1070 -1.67 41.62 -1.41
C GLN A 1070 -0.43 41.81 -2.27
N LEU A 1071 -0.57 41.74 -3.60
CA LEU A 1071 0.51 42.01 -4.53
C LEU A 1071 1.01 43.46 -4.41
N LEU A 1072 0.11 44.46 -4.40
CA LEU A 1072 0.47 45.86 -4.21
C LEU A 1072 1.18 46.09 -2.86
N LYS A 1073 0.70 45.46 -1.78
CA LYS A 1073 1.34 45.50 -0.45
C LYS A 1073 2.79 45.01 -0.52
N GLU A 1074 3.00 43.88 -1.17
CA GLU A 1074 4.31 43.23 -1.24
C GLU A 1074 5.29 44.06 -2.08
N VAL A 1075 4.83 44.65 -3.18
CA VAL A 1075 5.61 45.58 -3.99
C VAL A 1075 6.04 46.81 -3.18
N ILE A 1076 5.12 47.43 -2.45
CA ILE A 1076 5.40 48.58 -1.58
C ILE A 1076 6.40 48.22 -0.47
N TYR A 1077 6.21 47.06 0.17
CA TYR A 1077 7.08 46.64 1.28
C TYR A 1077 8.50 46.34 0.82
N ARG A 1078 8.66 45.63 -0.32
CA ARG A 1078 9.99 45.38 -0.90
C ARG A 1078 10.70 46.66 -1.32
N PHE A 1079 9.98 47.59 -1.93
CA PHE A 1079 10.55 48.89 -2.29
C PHE A 1079 11.03 49.66 -1.04
N TYR A 1080 10.23 49.66 0.03
CA TYR A 1080 10.60 50.27 1.31
C TYR A 1080 11.82 49.58 1.96
N GLU A 1081 11.87 48.24 2.00
CA GLU A 1081 13.03 47.52 2.56
C GLU A 1081 14.32 47.78 1.77
N GLN A 1082 14.23 47.97 0.45
CA GLN A 1082 15.38 48.23 -0.40
C GLN A 1082 15.89 49.67 -0.36
N THR A 1083 14.97 50.65 -0.26
CA THR A 1083 15.31 52.08 -0.44
C THR A 1083 15.23 52.89 0.85
N GLY A 1084 14.42 52.45 1.82
CA GLY A 1084 14.09 53.22 3.03
C GLY A 1084 13.19 54.43 2.79
N GLU A 1085 12.69 54.65 1.56
CA GLU A 1085 11.86 55.82 1.24
C GLU A 1085 10.44 55.68 1.80
N THR A 1086 9.99 56.72 2.51
CA THR A 1086 8.66 56.74 3.14
C THR A 1086 7.60 57.46 2.31
N GLU A 1087 7.98 58.14 1.23
CA GLU A 1087 7.04 58.75 0.27
C GLU A 1087 7.56 58.55 -1.17
N PHE A 1088 6.78 57.90 -2.03
CA PHE A 1088 7.13 57.64 -3.44
C PHE A 1088 5.88 57.41 -4.30
N ALA A 1089 6.01 57.32 -5.62
CA ALA A 1089 4.88 57.13 -6.54
C ALA A 1089 4.87 55.74 -7.20
N ILE A 1090 3.68 55.19 -7.46
CA ILE A 1090 3.43 53.98 -8.26
C ILE A 1090 2.46 54.37 -9.37
N GLY A 1091 2.97 54.55 -10.59
CA GLY A 1091 2.22 55.18 -11.67
C GLY A 1091 1.73 56.57 -11.24
N ASP A 1092 0.43 56.83 -11.38
CA ASP A 1092 -0.18 58.09 -10.95
C ASP A 1092 -0.59 58.11 -9.46
N TRP A 1093 -0.28 57.06 -8.69
CA TRP A 1093 -0.62 56.98 -7.27
C TRP A 1093 0.53 57.38 -6.37
N SER A 1094 0.23 58.06 -5.27
CA SER A 1094 1.19 58.43 -4.24
C SER A 1094 1.12 57.49 -3.04
N VAL A 1095 2.27 56.98 -2.62
CA VAL A 1095 2.45 56.09 -1.48
C VAL A 1095 3.06 56.90 -0.33
N LYS A 1096 2.48 56.76 0.86
CA LYS A 1096 3.07 57.26 2.12
C LYS A 1096 3.15 56.14 3.14
N ILE A 1097 4.30 56.01 3.79
CA ILE A 1097 4.57 55.02 4.83
C ILE A 1097 4.91 55.76 6.13
N LYS A 1098 4.28 55.35 7.22
CA LYS A 1098 4.54 55.92 8.55
C LYS A 1098 4.68 54.82 9.58
N GLU A 1099 5.77 54.88 10.32
CA GLU A 1099 5.97 54.05 11.49
C GLU A 1099 5.15 54.59 12.66
N VAL A 1100 4.32 53.75 13.28
CA VAL A 1100 3.50 54.10 14.43
C VAL A 1100 3.59 52.97 15.46
N ARG A 1101 4.33 53.23 16.55
CA ARG A 1101 4.66 52.23 17.59
C ARG A 1101 5.33 50.99 16.99
N ASN A 1102 4.63 49.84 16.97
CA ASN A 1102 5.15 48.56 16.48
C ASN A 1102 4.69 48.22 15.06
N ASN A 1103 3.98 49.13 14.40
CA ASN A 1103 3.32 48.92 13.11
C ASN A 1103 3.91 49.83 12.04
N LEU A 1104 3.97 49.33 10.80
CA LEU A 1104 4.44 50.09 9.63
C LEU A 1104 3.27 50.27 8.66
N ARG A 1105 2.57 51.40 8.75
CA ARG A 1105 1.36 51.63 7.96
C ARG A 1105 1.70 52.30 6.64
N CYS A 1106 1.15 51.76 5.55
CA CYS A 1106 1.14 52.41 4.25
C CYS A 1106 -0.26 52.90 3.87
N TRP A 1107 -0.29 54.00 3.13
CA TRP A 1107 -1.47 54.50 2.44
C TRP A 1107 -1.08 54.82 1.01
N VAL A 1108 -1.91 54.39 0.08
CA VAL A 1108 -1.80 54.73 -1.33
C VAL A 1108 -2.99 55.59 -1.69
N LYS A 1109 -2.73 56.71 -2.34
CA LYS A 1109 -3.74 57.66 -2.76
C LYS A 1109 -3.65 57.91 -4.26
N ASP A 1110 -4.78 58.17 -4.88
CA ASP A 1110 -4.85 58.58 -6.28
C ASP A 1110 -4.50 60.06 -6.49
N GLU A 1111 -4.61 60.52 -7.73
CA GLU A 1111 -4.34 61.89 -8.19
C GLU A 1111 -5.19 62.95 -7.49
N ASP A 1112 -6.36 62.56 -6.95
CA ASP A 1112 -7.29 63.41 -6.21
C ASP A 1112 -7.06 63.38 -4.69
N ASP A 1113 -5.93 62.83 -4.22
CA ASP A 1113 -5.56 62.62 -2.81
C ASP A 1113 -6.53 61.70 -2.04
N THR A 1114 -7.30 60.86 -2.76
CA THR A 1114 -8.26 59.91 -2.18
C THR A 1114 -7.56 58.58 -1.89
N PRO A 1115 -7.67 58.03 -0.66
CA PRO A 1115 -7.02 56.76 -0.32
C PRO A 1115 -7.66 55.60 -1.09
N VAL A 1116 -6.87 54.93 -1.92
CA VAL A 1116 -7.29 53.76 -2.73
C VAL A 1116 -6.87 52.44 -2.12
N PHE A 1117 -5.81 52.42 -1.32
CA PHE A 1117 -5.31 51.23 -0.63
C PHE A 1117 -4.62 51.60 0.70
N ALA A 1118 -4.69 50.74 1.70
CA ALA A 1118 -3.96 50.88 2.95
C ALA A 1118 -3.65 49.53 3.59
N ALA A 1119 -2.45 49.36 4.14
CA ALA A 1119 -2.05 48.13 4.80
C ALA A 1119 -1.05 48.37 5.92
N ASP A 1120 -0.92 47.38 6.79
CA ASP A 1120 0.19 47.26 7.72
C ASP A 1120 1.23 46.33 7.10
N LEU A 1121 2.34 46.91 6.66
CA LEU A 1121 3.35 46.20 5.89
C LEU A 1121 4.09 45.14 6.73
N LYS A 1122 4.15 45.31 8.06
CA LYS A 1122 4.87 44.42 8.99
C LYS A 1122 4.04 43.20 9.41
N THR A 1123 2.74 43.39 9.63
CA THR A 1123 1.83 42.29 10.00
C THR A 1123 1.18 41.62 8.78
N GLY A 1124 1.26 42.25 7.60
CA GLY A 1124 0.64 41.77 6.36
C GLY A 1124 -0.87 42.03 6.28
N SER A 1125 -1.47 42.69 7.27
CA SER A 1125 -2.90 42.98 7.29
C SER A 1125 -3.26 44.12 6.33
N ILE A 1126 -4.19 43.86 5.41
CA ILE A 1126 -4.77 44.89 4.54
C ILE A 1126 -5.88 45.59 5.30
N VAL A 1127 -5.77 46.92 5.41
CA VAL A 1127 -6.73 47.79 6.12
C VAL A 1127 -7.78 48.35 5.15
N LYS A 1128 -7.38 48.61 3.91
CA LYS A 1128 -8.26 48.98 2.80
C LYS A 1128 -7.78 48.31 1.52
N GLU A 1129 -8.61 47.43 0.97
CA GLU A 1129 -8.40 46.78 -0.32
C GLU A 1129 -8.64 47.74 -1.49
N LEU A 1130 -8.01 47.44 -2.63
CA LEU A 1130 -8.29 48.09 -3.89
C LEU A 1130 -9.72 47.76 -4.35
N SER A 1131 -10.43 48.74 -4.89
CA SER A 1131 -11.69 48.44 -5.60
C SER A 1131 -11.41 47.68 -6.89
N SER A 1132 -12.40 46.98 -7.45
CA SER A 1132 -12.23 46.26 -8.72
C SER A 1132 -11.69 47.15 -9.85
N SER A 1133 -12.10 48.42 -9.93
CA SER A 1133 -11.57 49.36 -10.93
C SER A 1133 -10.09 49.71 -10.69
N ASN A 1134 -9.68 49.79 -9.43
CA ASN A 1134 -8.29 50.08 -9.07
C ASN A 1134 -7.40 48.83 -9.20
N CYS A 1135 -7.95 47.63 -9.01
CA CYS A 1135 -7.25 46.38 -9.35
C CYS A 1135 -6.93 46.34 -10.85
N GLU A 1136 -7.89 46.67 -11.71
CA GLU A 1136 -7.66 46.75 -13.16
C GLU A 1136 -6.62 47.83 -13.52
N LYS A 1137 -6.69 49.03 -12.90
CA LYS A 1137 -5.70 50.11 -13.10
C LYS A 1137 -4.30 49.68 -12.65
N PHE A 1138 -4.17 49.05 -11.48
CA PHE A 1138 -2.89 48.57 -10.96
C PHE A 1138 -2.30 47.44 -11.80
N MET A 1139 -3.11 46.45 -12.19
CA MET A 1139 -2.64 45.35 -13.05
C MET A 1139 -2.22 45.84 -14.44
N ALA A 1140 -2.92 46.85 -14.99
CA ALA A 1140 -2.50 47.50 -16.23
C ALA A 1140 -1.16 48.25 -16.07
N GLN A 1141 -0.94 48.93 -14.94
CA GLN A 1141 0.33 49.61 -14.64
C GLN A 1141 1.50 48.64 -14.38
N VAL A 1142 1.22 47.45 -13.83
CA VAL A 1142 2.23 46.41 -13.53
C VAL A 1142 2.65 45.60 -14.75
N LEU A 1143 1.74 45.38 -15.72
CA LEU A 1143 1.98 44.51 -16.86
C LEU A 1143 2.47 45.22 -18.13
N ASP A 1144 2.31 46.54 -18.24
CA ASP A 1144 2.78 47.36 -19.38
C ASP A 1144 2.38 46.81 -20.77
N ILE A 1145 1.13 46.33 -20.91
CA ILE A 1145 0.58 45.71 -22.14
C ILE A 1145 -0.42 46.66 -22.80
N THR A 1146 -0.28 46.90 -24.10
CA THR A 1146 -1.21 47.76 -24.85
C THR A 1146 -2.58 47.10 -25.05
N PRO A 1147 -3.70 47.86 -25.13
CA PRO A 1147 -5.06 47.32 -25.25
C PRO A 1147 -5.29 46.39 -26.46
N GLU A 1148 -4.46 46.49 -27.50
CA GLU A 1148 -4.53 45.66 -28.70
C GLU A 1148 -3.90 44.28 -28.51
N GLN A 1149 -2.90 44.14 -27.62
CA GLN A 1149 -2.34 42.84 -27.23
C GLN A 1149 -3.30 42.08 -26.31
N ALA A 1150 -4.02 42.77 -25.42
CA ALA A 1150 -5.05 42.16 -24.57
C ALA A 1150 -6.18 41.51 -25.40
N LYS A 1151 -6.55 42.09 -26.56
CA LYS A 1151 -7.55 41.48 -27.46
C LYS A 1151 -7.04 40.24 -28.18
N LYS A 1152 -5.74 40.15 -28.45
CA LYS A 1152 -5.12 39.02 -29.14
C LYS A 1152 -4.91 37.83 -28.20
N GLU A 1153 -4.50 38.09 -26.97
CA GLU A 1153 -4.31 37.05 -25.96
C GLU A 1153 -5.65 36.49 -25.44
N VAL A 1154 -6.71 37.30 -25.37
CA VAL A 1154 -8.07 36.80 -25.09
C VAL A 1154 -8.62 35.92 -26.23
N ALA A 1155 -8.18 36.17 -27.47
CA ALA A 1155 -8.54 35.33 -28.63
C ALA A 1155 -7.72 34.02 -28.69
N GLU A 1156 -6.46 34.05 -28.24
CA GLU A 1156 -5.59 32.86 -28.18
C GLU A 1156 -5.87 32.00 -26.93
N ALA A 1157 -6.36 32.58 -25.83
CA ALA A 1157 -6.86 31.87 -24.65
C ALA A 1157 -8.20 31.13 -24.88
N GLN A 1158 -8.82 31.27 -26.07
CA GLN A 1158 -10.01 30.51 -26.47
C GLN A 1158 -9.72 29.27 -27.35
N ILE A 1159 -8.46 28.82 -27.47
CA ILE A 1159 -8.07 27.63 -28.27
C ILE A 1159 -7.56 26.43 -27.44
#